data_AF-A0A9W4SP64-F1
#
_entry.id   AF-A0A9W4SP64-F1
#
_cell.length_a   1.000
_cell.length_b   1.000
_cell.length_c   1.000
_cell.angle_alpha   90.00
_cell.angle_beta   90.00
_cell.angle_gamma   90.00
#
_symmetry.space_group_name_H-M   'P 1'
#
loop_
_entity.id
_entity.type
_entity.pdbx_description
1 polymer ?
#
loop_
_entity_poly.entity_id
_entity_poly.type
_entity_poly.pdbx_seq_one_letter_code
_entity_poly.pdbx_strand_id
1 'polypeptide(L)'
;MSFSYTRTLLSGSVIPTLEGDKLILPPFILEELLRASSSNSHDFSEAQLPYPITFQISNPRTQLITHGGVLEFNAIDDRVYLPEWMYNSLALVEGEEVTLRLKELPKGTWVKFRPIDTEYKKIKDYRAAFEGYLRSHYTTLTTGEILIIKQANSSYQFIVESLKPAKAVRIVDTDLEVEISPLFDEEASLSMDKDIHVGRTVEGMIQKDDYAYWNLKSIEKSRGINIVLNVKEGDADLVVSNVQYPKDDDHIWSNFSSEPSKSVFISSTNFEYATKDDIHIGVHGYGDSSNSYELTVTHSDQPPKMSEHSMELVNDHAPGYVQCRNCGSWIPERTITLHSNFCERNNIMCSLCNKVMKKGEEKNHWHCSKCDKFGDISEQTKHDDIFHKDRDCSCGFTTESLPDLAYHRRTMCPDKLIKCRFCHNLVIQGELSTNQNDILEGFSSHEAYCGGRTITCLKCGKAVILKNIAVHAKMHEVEKQNQRLPPLCRNANCTRISADNSLRLCTVCFGPFWSPTADPTRKMLFTRVARKYHQQLTVGCKNSWCKNEYCATGNSQPKDATTAATTLIPLLQQVQQVHSAPMYFCVDEITMKKRLLANFLYKGEDGQGVKGEFSIEFCVKAIEVENEDLVKARQWLISNAPNNFLKVKN
;
A
#
# COMPACT_ATOMS: atom_id res chain seq x y z
N MET A 1 32.00 -6.07 29.45
CA MET A 1 32.86 -7.21 29.83
C MET A 1 33.06 -8.04 28.58
N SER A 2 34.21 -7.95 27.91
CA SER A 2 34.46 -8.73 26.69
C SER A 2 35.43 -9.86 26.99
N PHE A 3 34.93 -11.09 27.04
CA PHE A 3 35.82 -12.24 26.88
C PHE A 3 36.32 -12.24 25.43
N SER A 4 37.63 -12.38 25.25
CA SER A 4 38.23 -12.42 23.92
C SER A 4 38.31 -13.87 23.47
N TYR A 5 37.54 -14.22 22.44
CA TYR A 5 37.65 -15.50 21.74
C TYR A 5 38.33 -15.29 20.39
N THR A 6 39.37 -16.08 20.09
CA THR A 6 40.08 -16.08 18.82
C THR A 6 40.38 -17.51 18.41
N ARG A 7 40.10 -17.86 17.15
CA ARG A 7 40.36 -19.19 16.58
C ARG A 7 40.81 -19.07 15.13
N THR A 8 41.78 -19.89 14.74
CA THR A 8 42.20 -20.03 13.35
C THR A 8 41.70 -21.36 12.81
N LEU A 9 41.07 -21.32 11.64
CA LEU A 9 40.44 -22.45 10.96
C LEU A 9 40.79 -22.42 9.48
N LEU A 10 40.61 -23.53 8.78
CA LEU A 10 40.76 -23.59 7.33
C LEU A 10 39.47 -23.12 6.65
N SER A 11 39.62 -22.40 5.55
CA SER A 11 38.49 -22.04 4.69
C SER A 11 37.94 -23.27 3.96
N GLY A 12 36.62 -23.30 3.84
CA GLY A 12 35.90 -24.29 3.03
C GLY A 12 35.99 -23.99 1.53
N SER A 13 35.24 -24.74 0.73
CA SER A 13 34.99 -24.36 -0.66
C SER A 13 34.03 -23.17 -0.74
N VAL A 14 34.06 -22.41 -1.83
CA VAL A 14 33.10 -21.33 -2.07
C VAL A 14 31.70 -21.93 -2.24
N ILE A 15 30.71 -21.40 -1.51
CA ILE A 15 29.30 -21.80 -1.61
C ILE A 15 28.55 -20.70 -2.39
N PRO A 16 28.10 -20.96 -3.64
CA PRO A 16 27.45 -19.94 -4.47
C PRO A 16 26.14 -19.40 -3.89
N THR A 17 25.45 -20.19 -3.07
CA THR A 17 24.16 -19.83 -2.44
C THR A 17 24.32 -19.00 -1.17
N LEU A 18 25.54 -18.80 -0.67
CA LEU A 18 25.79 -18.07 0.57
C LEU A 18 25.89 -16.56 0.28
N GLU A 19 24.80 -15.85 0.53
CA GLU A 19 24.70 -14.40 0.30
C GLU A 19 24.90 -13.56 1.59
N GLY A 20 25.25 -12.28 1.42
CA GLY A 20 25.41 -11.34 2.53
C GLY A 20 26.73 -11.49 3.27
N ASP A 21 26.80 -11.19 4.57
CA ASP A 21 28.02 -11.29 5.40
C ASP A 21 27.99 -12.48 6.38
N LYS A 22 27.19 -13.50 6.06
CA LYS A 22 26.86 -14.57 7.00
C LYS A 22 27.82 -15.76 6.88
N LEU A 23 28.29 -16.25 8.03
CA LEU A 23 29.30 -17.29 8.15
C LEU A 23 28.67 -18.62 8.57
N ILE A 24 29.15 -19.73 8.00
CA ILE A 24 28.83 -21.08 8.50
C ILE A 24 30.04 -21.62 9.25
N LEU A 25 29.83 -21.94 10.53
CA LEU A 25 30.90 -22.33 11.45
C LEU A 25 30.72 -23.79 11.92
N PRO A 26 31.80 -24.46 12.38
CA PRO A 26 31.69 -25.78 12.98
C PRO A 26 30.95 -25.76 14.33
N PRO A 27 30.22 -26.84 14.69
CA PRO A 27 29.49 -26.94 15.96
C PRO A 27 30.36 -26.70 17.20
N PHE A 28 31.62 -27.15 17.19
CA PHE A 28 32.51 -27.01 18.34
C PHE A 28 32.83 -25.54 18.68
N ILE A 29 32.73 -24.62 17.72
CA ILE A 29 32.94 -23.18 17.96
C ILE A 29 31.87 -22.64 18.92
N LEU A 30 30.61 -23.08 18.77
CA LEU A 30 29.54 -22.69 19.68
C LEU A 30 29.81 -23.21 21.11
N GLU A 31 30.27 -24.46 21.24
CA GLU A 31 30.64 -25.01 22.54
C GLU A 31 31.78 -24.26 23.21
N GLU A 32 32.80 -23.87 22.43
CA GLU A 32 33.93 -23.08 22.93
C GLU A 32 33.48 -21.68 23.35
N LEU A 33 32.59 -21.03 22.60
CA LEU A 33 32.01 -19.73 22.96
C LEU A 33 31.19 -19.80 24.26
N LEU A 34 30.38 -20.85 24.43
CA LEU A 34 29.58 -21.08 25.64
C LEU A 34 30.47 -21.41 26.86
N ARG A 35 31.58 -22.13 26.66
CA ARG A 35 32.59 -22.34 27.70
C ARG A 35 33.31 -21.05 28.09
N ALA A 36 33.68 -20.24 27.09
CA ALA A 36 34.36 -18.97 27.33
C ALA A 36 33.46 -17.92 28.00
N SER A 37 32.14 -17.97 27.76
CA SER A 37 31.19 -17.07 28.42
C SER A 37 30.89 -17.49 29.87
N SER A 38 30.79 -18.80 30.14
CA SER A 38 30.48 -19.35 31.48
C SER A 38 31.64 -19.22 32.49
N SER A 39 32.89 -19.10 32.04
CA SER A 39 34.03 -18.87 32.96
C SER A 39 34.04 -17.50 33.64
N ASN A 40 33.18 -16.56 33.24
CA ASN A 40 33.13 -15.19 33.78
C ASN A 40 31.90 -14.89 34.67
N SER A 41 30.98 -15.84 34.87
CA SER A 41 29.77 -15.66 35.70
C SER A 41 29.79 -16.59 36.91
N HIS A 42 29.73 -16.04 38.13
CA HIS A 42 29.61 -16.82 39.38
C HIS A 42 28.23 -17.50 39.55
N ASP A 43 27.26 -17.19 38.67
CA ASP A 43 25.96 -17.85 38.59
C ASP A 43 25.84 -18.65 37.28
N PHE A 44 25.50 -19.93 37.39
CA PHE A 44 25.34 -20.88 36.28
C PHE A 44 24.09 -20.61 35.40
N SER A 45 23.29 -19.58 35.69
CA SER A 45 21.99 -19.37 35.06
C SER A 45 21.95 -18.36 33.90
N GLU A 46 23.03 -17.62 33.60
CA GLU A 46 22.99 -16.56 32.56
C GLU A 46 24.29 -16.44 31.73
N ALA A 47 24.70 -17.50 31.03
CA ALA A 47 25.73 -17.38 30.00
C ALA A 47 25.14 -16.70 28.75
N GLN A 48 25.14 -15.36 28.71
CA GLN A 48 24.56 -14.60 27.61
C GLN A 48 25.62 -14.27 26.54
N LEU A 49 25.52 -14.91 25.37
CA LEU A 49 26.30 -14.53 24.20
C LEU A 49 25.79 -13.19 23.63
N PRO A 50 26.69 -12.37 23.05
CA PRO A 50 26.27 -11.13 22.39
C PRO A 50 25.33 -11.47 21.22
N TYR A 51 24.20 -10.78 21.15
CA TYR A 51 23.26 -10.88 20.04
C TYR A 51 23.34 -9.63 19.16
N PRO A 52 23.48 -9.78 17.83
CA PRO A 52 23.98 -10.95 17.10
C PRO A 52 25.46 -11.26 17.38
N ILE A 53 25.86 -12.51 17.12
CA ILE A 53 27.25 -12.97 17.24
C ILE A 53 28.03 -12.53 16.00
N THR A 54 28.99 -11.62 16.18
CA THR A 54 29.81 -11.05 15.10
C THR A 54 31.29 -11.36 15.29
N PHE A 55 31.96 -11.65 14.19
CA PHE A 55 33.38 -11.95 14.13
C PHE A 55 34.13 -10.91 13.30
N GLN A 56 35.31 -10.54 13.78
CA GLN A 56 36.36 -9.98 12.94
C GLN A 56 37.07 -11.14 12.25
N ILE A 57 37.05 -11.14 10.93
CA ILE A 57 37.63 -12.16 10.08
C ILE A 57 38.90 -11.56 9.49
N SER A 58 40.02 -12.26 9.65
CA SER A 58 41.31 -11.78 9.16
C SER A 58 42.06 -12.89 8.46
N ASN A 59 42.67 -12.55 7.33
CA ASN A 59 43.62 -13.43 6.66
C ASN A 59 45.00 -13.21 7.29
N PRO A 60 45.60 -14.22 7.96
CA PRO A 60 46.90 -14.09 8.61
C PRO A 60 48.03 -13.70 7.65
N ARG A 61 47.92 -14.08 6.37
CA ARG A 61 48.94 -13.81 5.35
C ARG A 61 48.86 -12.38 4.82
N THR A 62 47.67 -11.93 4.43
CA THR A 62 47.47 -10.63 3.77
C THR A 62 47.18 -9.50 4.75
N GLN A 63 46.88 -9.83 6.02
CA GLN A 63 46.48 -8.90 7.08
C GLN A 63 45.22 -8.08 6.72
N LEU A 64 44.47 -8.50 5.69
CA LEU A 64 43.18 -7.95 5.34
C LEU A 64 42.14 -8.37 6.37
N ILE A 65 41.23 -7.45 6.70
CA ILE A 65 40.26 -7.61 7.77
C ILE A 65 38.88 -7.25 7.22
N THR A 66 37.91 -8.13 7.46
CA THR A 66 36.48 -7.90 7.24
C THR A 66 35.72 -8.31 8.51
N HIS A 67 34.41 -8.08 8.53
CA HIS A 67 33.53 -8.49 9.62
C HIS A 67 32.34 -9.24 9.06
N GLY A 68 31.81 -10.19 9.84
CA GLY A 68 30.66 -10.98 9.45
C GLY A 68 29.91 -11.54 10.65
N GLY A 69 28.65 -11.89 10.44
CA GLY A 69 27.79 -12.50 11.45
C GLY A 69 27.66 -13.99 11.25
N VAL A 70 27.31 -14.74 12.29
CA VAL A 70 27.08 -16.18 12.15
C VAL A 70 25.69 -16.45 11.56
N LEU A 71 25.62 -17.28 10.51
CA LEU A 71 24.38 -17.87 10.03
C LEU A 71 23.98 -19.07 10.91
N GLU A 72 24.86 -20.06 10.99
CA GLU A 72 24.62 -21.33 11.68
C GLU A 72 25.93 -22.05 12.05
N PHE A 73 25.81 -23.00 12.98
CA PHE A 73 26.91 -23.81 13.50
C PHE A 73 26.77 -25.28 13.09
N ASN A 74 26.79 -25.57 11.79
CA ASN A 74 26.57 -26.92 11.25
C ASN A 74 27.64 -27.37 10.24
N ALA A 75 28.78 -26.66 10.13
CA ALA A 75 29.84 -27.07 9.22
C ALA A 75 30.36 -28.46 9.60
N ILE A 76 30.29 -29.42 8.67
CA ILE A 76 30.60 -30.84 8.90
C ILE A 76 32.13 -31.09 8.89
N ASP A 77 32.89 -30.27 8.17
CA ASP A 77 34.30 -30.53 7.85
C ASP A 77 35.31 -29.75 8.73
N ASP A 78 34.90 -29.27 9.91
CA ASP A 78 35.72 -28.41 10.79
C ASP A 78 36.30 -27.15 10.09
N ARG A 79 35.65 -26.72 9.01
CA ARG A 79 36.03 -25.59 8.16
C ARG A 79 35.06 -24.42 8.31
N VAL A 80 35.54 -23.23 7.95
CA VAL A 80 34.73 -22.00 7.89
C VAL A 80 34.32 -21.74 6.46
N TYR A 81 33.02 -21.56 6.23
CA TYR A 81 32.52 -21.16 4.92
C TYR A 81 32.17 -19.67 4.93
N LEU A 82 32.73 -18.96 3.96
CA LEU A 82 32.54 -17.52 3.73
C LEU A 82 31.80 -17.30 2.40
N PRO A 83 31.04 -16.20 2.26
CA PRO A 83 30.55 -15.74 0.97
C PRO A 83 31.69 -15.49 -0.03
N GLU A 84 31.42 -15.65 -1.34
CA GLU A 84 32.42 -15.47 -2.40
C GLU A 84 33.10 -14.09 -2.37
N TRP A 85 32.33 -13.02 -2.14
CA TRP A 85 32.89 -11.67 -2.07
C TRP A 85 33.87 -11.49 -0.90
N MET A 86 33.71 -12.22 0.21
CA MET A 86 34.64 -12.19 1.34
C MET A 86 35.97 -12.88 0.99
N TYR A 87 35.95 -13.94 0.17
CA TYR A 87 37.19 -14.53 -0.37
C TYR A 87 37.98 -13.51 -1.18
N ASN A 88 37.28 -12.77 -2.04
CA ASN A 88 37.88 -11.71 -2.85
C ASN A 88 38.40 -10.54 -1.97
N SER A 89 37.62 -10.11 -0.99
CA SER A 89 37.99 -9.02 -0.07
C SER A 89 39.18 -9.35 0.83
N LEU A 90 39.31 -10.62 1.26
CA LEU A 90 40.41 -11.10 2.09
C LEU A 90 41.62 -11.63 1.29
N ALA A 91 41.52 -11.67 -0.05
CA ALA A 91 42.48 -12.33 -0.94
C ALA A 91 42.83 -13.75 -0.45
N LEU A 92 41.77 -14.53 -0.22
CA LEU A 92 41.81 -15.87 0.34
C LEU A 92 41.57 -16.92 -0.74
N VAL A 93 42.28 -18.04 -0.67
CA VAL A 93 42.04 -19.24 -1.50
C VAL A 93 41.40 -20.34 -0.66
N GLU A 94 40.67 -21.25 -1.29
CA GLU A 94 40.07 -22.41 -0.62
C GLU A 94 41.13 -23.24 0.11
N GLY A 95 40.84 -23.64 1.36
CA GLY A 95 41.76 -24.39 2.21
C GLY A 95 42.87 -23.56 2.86
N GLU A 96 42.86 -22.23 2.75
CA GLU A 96 43.79 -21.36 3.47
C GLU A 96 43.31 -21.05 4.90
N GLU A 97 44.24 -20.63 5.76
CA GLU A 97 43.94 -20.28 7.14
C GLU A 97 43.21 -18.93 7.25
N VAL A 98 42.16 -18.91 8.06
CA VAL A 98 41.37 -17.73 8.41
C VAL A 98 41.30 -17.61 9.93
N THR A 99 41.61 -16.43 10.45
CA THR A 99 41.50 -16.15 11.88
C THR A 99 40.20 -15.41 12.18
N LEU A 100 39.36 -16.05 12.98
CA LEU A 100 38.12 -15.52 13.52
C LEU A 100 38.36 -14.99 14.93
N ARG A 101 38.00 -13.73 15.17
CA ARG A 101 38.04 -13.12 16.50
C ARG A 101 36.66 -12.58 16.86
N LEU A 102 36.08 -13.07 17.96
CA LEU A 102 34.81 -12.56 18.45
C LEU A 102 34.96 -11.07 18.76
N LYS A 103 34.10 -10.24 18.16
CA LYS A 103 34.17 -8.79 18.30
C LYS A 103 32.78 -8.20 18.34
N GLU A 104 32.47 -7.53 19.45
CA GLU A 104 31.24 -6.77 19.59
C GLU A 104 31.42 -5.42 18.88
N LEU A 105 30.62 -5.18 17.84
CA LEU A 105 30.65 -3.94 17.07
C LEU A 105 29.60 -2.95 17.59
N PRO A 106 29.92 -1.63 17.60
CA PRO A 106 28.93 -0.62 17.96
C PRO A 106 27.79 -0.59 16.95
N LYS A 107 26.60 -0.16 17.41
CA LYS A 107 25.44 0.05 16.54
C LYS A 107 25.74 1.14 15.51
N GLY A 108 25.51 0.83 14.24
CA GLY A 108 25.63 1.80 13.15
C GLY A 108 24.52 2.85 13.25
N THR A 109 24.88 4.11 13.07
CA THR A 109 23.92 5.22 13.03
C THR A 109 23.83 5.85 11.64
N TRP A 110 24.93 5.84 10.89
CA TRP A 110 24.98 6.44 9.57
C TRP A 110 26.03 5.76 8.68
N VAL A 111 25.74 5.67 7.39
CA VAL A 111 26.61 5.12 6.35
C VAL A 111 26.57 6.00 5.11
N LYS A 112 27.73 6.19 4.49
CA LYS A 112 27.87 6.77 3.16
C LYS A 112 28.29 5.71 2.16
N PHE A 113 27.49 5.51 1.13
CA PHE A 113 27.82 4.63 0.01
C PHE A 113 28.24 5.44 -1.20
N ARG A 114 29.22 4.91 -1.94
CA ARG A 114 29.62 5.43 -3.24
C ARG A 114 29.31 4.37 -4.30
N PRO A 115 28.46 4.65 -5.29
CA PRO A 115 28.22 3.73 -6.38
C PRO A 115 29.50 3.53 -7.22
N ILE A 116 29.66 2.35 -7.81
CA ILE A 116 30.75 2.05 -8.75
C ILE A 116 30.32 2.36 -10.19
N ASP A 117 29.05 2.09 -10.51
CA ASP A 117 28.44 2.25 -11.83
C ASP A 117 27.34 3.32 -11.82
N THR A 118 26.89 3.76 -12.99
CA THR A 118 25.74 4.68 -13.15
C THR A 118 24.38 3.97 -13.01
N GLU A 119 24.39 2.63 -12.94
CA GLU A 119 23.20 1.79 -12.92
C GLU A 119 22.38 2.00 -11.66
N TYR A 120 23.01 2.38 -10.55
CA TYR A 120 22.34 2.73 -9.29
C TYR A 120 21.22 3.77 -9.46
N LYS A 121 21.27 4.62 -10.48
CA LYS A 121 20.22 5.62 -10.77
C LYS A 121 18.84 4.99 -11.06
N LYS A 122 18.79 3.70 -11.40
CA LYS A 122 17.55 2.94 -11.62
C LYS A 122 16.79 2.67 -10.31
N ILE A 123 17.46 2.79 -9.16
CA ILE A 123 16.85 2.56 -7.85
C ILE A 123 15.96 3.75 -7.50
N LYS A 124 14.64 3.57 -7.59
CA LYS A 124 13.66 4.61 -7.27
C LYS A 124 13.67 5.08 -5.82
N ASP A 125 13.78 4.13 -4.90
CA ASP A 125 13.77 4.38 -3.47
C ASP A 125 14.99 3.70 -2.85
N TYR A 126 16.10 4.46 -2.83
CA TYR A 126 17.35 4.02 -2.24
C TYR A 126 17.17 3.59 -0.78
N ARG A 127 16.30 4.29 -0.03
CA ARG A 127 16.12 3.98 1.39
C ARG A 127 15.47 2.61 1.56
N ALA A 128 14.37 2.36 0.87
CA ALA A 128 13.67 1.07 0.97
C ALA A 128 14.53 -0.10 0.43
N ALA A 129 15.24 0.11 -0.69
CA ALA A 129 16.08 -0.91 -1.30
C ALA A 129 17.23 -1.32 -0.37
N PHE A 130 17.96 -0.34 0.17
CA PHE A 130 19.06 -0.60 1.10
C PHE A 130 18.55 -1.17 2.41
N GLU A 131 17.49 -0.61 3.01
CA GLU A 131 16.98 -1.07 4.30
C GLU A 131 16.50 -2.53 4.23
N GLY A 132 15.74 -2.91 3.20
CA GLY A 132 15.25 -4.28 3.03
C GLY A 132 16.38 -5.28 2.77
N TYR A 133 17.32 -4.93 1.89
CA TYR A 133 18.42 -5.82 1.51
C TYR A 133 19.45 -5.97 2.64
N LEU A 134 19.90 -4.86 3.24
CA LEU A 134 20.85 -4.88 4.35
C LEU A 134 20.29 -5.65 5.54
N ARG A 135 19.02 -5.45 5.90
CA ARG A 135 18.39 -6.17 7.03
C ARG A 135 18.32 -7.68 6.82
N SER A 136 18.14 -8.13 5.58
CA SER A 136 17.94 -9.56 5.25
C SER A 136 19.26 -10.30 5.10
N HIS A 137 20.29 -9.63 4.58
CA HIS A 137 21.55 -10.26 4.15
C HIS A 137 22.77 -9.87 4.99
N TYR A 138 22.82 -8.67 5.57
CA TYR A 138 24.02 -8.17 6.25
C TYR A 138 23.79 -7.94 7.75
N THR A 139 24.77 -8.32 8.56
CA THR A 139 24.79 -8.10 10.02
C THR A 139 25.75 -6.97 10.40
N THR A 140 26.79 -6.78 9.60
CA THR A 140 27.89 -5.84 9.81
C THR A 140 28.24 -5.12 8.51
N LEU A 141 28.86 -3.94 8.63
CA LEU A 141 29.43 -3.18 7.53
C LEU A 141 30.83 -2.71 7.93
N THR A 142 31.83 -2.84 7.04
CA THR A 142 33.17 -2.28 7.23
C THR A 142 33.46 -1.22 6.16
N THR A 143 34.16 -0.15 6.54
CA THR A 143 34.59 0.90 5.61
C THR A 143 35.58 0.35 4.57
N GLY A 144 35.36 0.69 3.30
CA GLY A 144 36.19 0.26 2.17
C GLY A 144 35.73 -1.01 1.48
N GLU A 145 34.72 -1.70 2.01
CA GLU A 145 34.17 -2.91 1.39
C GLU A 145 33.26 -2.57 0.20
N ILE A 146 33.27 -3.47 -0.79
CA ILE A 146 32.32 -3.45 -1.91
C ILE A 146 31.13 -4.29 -1.50
N LEU A 147 29.97 -3.66 -1.49
CA LEU A 147 28.68 -4.24 -1.18
C LEU A 147 27.87 -4.35 -2.46
N ILE A 148 27.38 -5.55 -2.75
CA ILE A 148 26.54 -5.83 -3.92
C ILE A 148 25.09 -5.85 -3.44
N ILE A 149 24.27 -4.89 -3.92
CA ILE A 149 22.83 -4.86 -3.66
C ILE A 149 22.12 -5.45 -4.86
N LYS A 150 21.43 -6.57 -4.63
CA LYS A 150 20.54 -7.15 -5.63
C LYS A 150 19.14 -6.57 -5.43
N GLN A 151 18.61 -5.90 -6.44
CA GLN A 151 17.22 -5.46 -6.46
C GLN A 151 16.58 -5.91 -7.76
N ALA A 152 15.56 -6.74 -7.65
CA ALA A 152 14.92 -7.40 -8.78
C ALA A 152 15.95 -8.07 -9.70
N ASN A 153 16.03 -7.64 -10.98
CA ASN A 153 16.91 -8.22 -11.99
C ASN A 153 18.27 -7.55 -12.12
N SER A 154 18.61 -6.63 -11.21
CA SER A 154 19.83 -5.83 -11.31
C SER A 154 20.65 -5.93 -10.03
N SER A 155 21.95 -6.13 -10.21
CA SER A 155 22.94 -6.05 -9.13
C SER A 155 23.70 -4.74 -9.25
N TYR A 156 23.68 -3.97 -8.18
CA TYR A 156 24.34 -2.67 -8.09
C TYR A 156 25.50 -2.77 -7.11
N GLN A 157 26.67 -2.29 -7.51
CA GLN A 157 27.85 -2.33 -6.66
C GLN A 157 28.10 -0.98 -6.01
N PHE A 158 28.25 -0.98 -4.68
CA PHE A 158 28.53 0.20 -3.89
C PHE A 158 29.76 -0.04 -3.01
N ILE A 159 30.61 0.98 -2.87
CA ILE A 159 31.68 1.00 -1.90
C ILE A 159 31.17 1.68 -0.63
N VAL A 160 31.42 1.07 0.53
CA VAL A 160 31.21 1.71 1.83
C VAL A 160 32.28 2.78 2.03
N GLU A 161 31.94 4.04 1.75
CA GLU A 161 32.88 5.16 1.82
C GLU A 161 33.18 5.56 3.26
N SER A 162 32.16 5.66 4.11
CA SER A 162 32.34 6.05 5.52
C SER A 162 31.20 5.55 6.41
N LEU A 163 31.52 5.33 7.69
CA LEU A 163 30.61 4.79 8.71
C LEU A 163 30.71 5.57 10.02
N LYS A 164 29.61 5.62 10.77
CA LYS A 164 29.57 6.13 12.15
C LYS A 164 28.92 5.09 13.08
N PRO A 165 29.44 4.90 14.31
CA PRO A 165 30.51 5.66 14.97
C PRO A 165 31.94 5.13 14.74
N ALA A 166 32.11 3.95 14.12
CA ALA A 166 33.40 3.31 13.94
C ALA A 166 33.60 2.83 12.50
N LYS A 167 34.83 2.41 12.15
CA LYS A 167 35.16 1.85 10.84
C LYS A 167 34.48 0.51 10.53
N ALA A 168 33.93 -0.15 11.54
CA ALA A 168 33.10 -1.33 11.41
C ALA A 168 31.93 -1.21 12.38
N VAL A 169 30.72 -1.43 11.90
CA VAL A 169 29.49 -1.27 12.68
C VAL A 169 28.56 -2.46 12.50
N ARG A 170 27.70 -2.68 13.49
CA ARG A 170 26.61 -3.64 13.41
C ARG A 170 25.32 -2.94 12.98
N ILE A 171 24.59 -3.57 12.06
CA ILE A 171 23.36 -3.01 11.44
C ILE A 171 22.07 -3.78 11.75
N VAL A 172 22.13 -4.77 12.65
CA VAL A 172 20.95 -5.52 13.13
C VAL A 172 20.21 -4.72 14.20
N ASP A 173 18.89 -4.58 14.04
CA ASP A 173 17.99 -3.82 14.92
C ASP A 173 18.47 -2.38 15.17
N THR A 174 18.91 -1.72 14.09
CA THR A 174 19.36 -0.33 14.07
C THR A 174 18.67 0.46 12.96
N ASP A 175 18.32 1.70 13.27
CA ASP A 175 17.87 2.68 12.28
C ASP A 175 19.11 3.35 11.67
N LEU A 176 19.62 2.78 10.56
CA LEU A 176 20.81 3.27 9.88
C LEU A 176 20.44 4.36 8.87
N GLU A 177 20.97 5.57 9.03
CA GLU A 177 20.84 6.63 8.02
C GLU A 177 21.75 6.35 6.82
N VAL A 178 21.17 6.32 5.62
CA VAL A 178 21.87 5.99 4.37
C VAL A 178 22.04 7.25 3.52
N GLU A 179 23.29 7.59 3.20
CA GLU A 179 23.67 8.68 2.29
C GLU A 179 24.40 8.12 1.07
N ILE A 180 24.13 8.65 -0.13
CA ILE A 180 24.76 8.21 -1.38
C ILE A 180 25.56 9.36 -1.98
N SER A 181 26.84 9.12 -2.25
CA SER A 181 27.71 10.05 -2.99
C SER A 181 27.42 9.95 -4.50
N PRO A 182 27.32 11.07 -5.22
CA PRO A 182 27.28 11.04 -6.69
C PRO A 182 28.63 10.58 -7.27
N LEU A 183 28.62 10.05 -8.50
CA LEU A 183 29.84 9.74 -9.26
C LEU A 183 30.57 11.04 -9.65
N PHE A 184 31.90 11.01 -9.63
CA PHE A 184 32.78 12.19 -9.78
C PHE A 184 32.70 12.88 -11.16
N ASP A 185 32.12 12.25 -12.18
CA ASP A 185 32.13 12.77 -13.57
C ASP A 185 30.84 13.50 -13.99
N GLU A 186 29.83 13.61 -13.12
CA GLU A 186 28.46 13.98 -13.54
C GLU A 186 27.81 15.13 -12.77
N GLU A 187 28.58 16.08 -12.26
CA GLU A 187 28.01 17.41 -11.97
C GLU A 187 27.48 18.09 -13.26
N ALA A 188 27.75 17.53 -14.46
CA ALA A 188 27.34 18.05 -15.77
C ALA A 188 26.20 17.30 -16.48
N SER A 189 25.78 16.10 -16.06
CA SER A 189 24.66 15.34 -16.69
C SER A 189 23.42 15.23 -15.80
N LEU A 190 23.42 15.93 -14.65
CA LEU A 190 22.22 16.32 -13.92
C LEU A 190 21.37 17.28 -14.78
N SER A 191 20.70 16.78 -15.81
CA SER A 191 19.70 17.55 -16.54
C SER A 191 18.40 16.77 -16.78
N MET A 192 17.62 16.74 -15.69
CA MET A 192 16.17 16.95 -15.65
C MET A 192 15.28 15.81 -16.14
N ASP A 193 14.54 15.22 -15.19
CA ASP A 193 13.14 14.85 -15.41
C ASP A 193 12.43 16.03 -16.08
N LYS A 194 12.21 15.96 -17.40
CA LYS A 194 11.56 17.04 -18.15
C LYS A 194 10.06 16.83 -18.12
N ASP A 195 9.33 17.86 -17.73
CA ASP A 195 7.87 17.80 -17.72
C ASP A 195 7.31 18.08 -19.12
N ILE A 196 6.36 17.26 -19.55
CA ILE A 196 5.52 17.51 -20.74
C ILE A 196 4.06 17.65 -20.31
N HIS A 197 3.35 18.58 -20.94
CA HIS A 197 1.94 18.84 -20.68
C HIS A 197 1.13 18.40 -21.89
N VAL A 198 -0.10 17.94 -21.67
CA VAL A 198 -1.01 17.60 -22.77
C VAL A 198 -1.27 18.84 -23.64
N GLY A 199 -1.22 18.66 -24.97
CA GLY A 199 -1.33 19.72 -25.97
C GLY A 199 -0.01 20.42 -26.31
N ARG A 200 1.11 20.01 -25.70
CA ARG A 200 2.45 20.52 -26.05
C ARG A 200 3.24 19.52 -26.87
N THR A 201 4.13 20.09 -27.66
CA THR A 201 5.10 19.39 -28.48
C THR A 201 6.49 19.77 -28.01
N VAL A 202 7.36 18.76 -27.87
CA VAL A 202 8.74 18.92 -27.42
C VAL A 202 9.68 18.27 -28.42
N GLU A 203 10.84 18.86 -28.61
CA GLU A 203 11.88 18.31 -29.49
C GLU A 203 13.08 17.84 -28.67
N GLY A 204 13.78 16.83 -29.18
CA GLY A 204 14.95 16.26 -28.51
C GLY A 204 15.89 15.56 -29.47
N MET A 205 17.08 15.25 -28.95
CA MET A 205 18.10 14.44 -29.61
C MET A 205 18.56 13.35 -28.66
N ILE A 206 18.74 12.13 -29.16
CA ILE A 206 19.21 10.96 -28.39
C ILE A 206 20.24 10.17 -29.20
N GLN A 207 21.22 9.59 -28.50
CA GLN A 207 22.21 8.70 -29.10
C GLN A 207 21.68 7.25 -29.14
N LYS A 208 22.45 6.35 -29.74
CA LYS A 208 22.16 4.92 -29.76
C LYS A 208 22.17 4.35 -28.34
N ASP A 209 21.20 3.51 -28.03
CA ASP A 209 20.99 2.82 -26.74
C ASP A 209 20.77 3.77 -25.54
N ASP A 210 20.64 5.07 -25.79
CA ASP A 210 20.32 6.10 -24.80
C ASP A 210 18.81 6.35 -24.72
N TYR A 211 18.38 6.85 -23.56
CA TYR A 211 16.98 7.17 -23.28
C TYR A 211 16.79 8.65 -22.95
N ALA A 212 15.72 9.24 -23.48
CA ALA A 212 15.19 10.51 -23.01
C ALA A 212 13.85 10.29 -22.30
N TYR A 213 13.72 10.87 -21.10
CA TYR A 213 12.55 10.67 -20.24
C TYR A 213 11.73 11.95 -20.08
N TRP A 214 10.41 11.79 -20.09
CA TRP A 214 9.45 12.86 -19.94
C TRP A 214 8.35 12.48 -18.94
N ASN A 215 8.08 13.38 -17.99
CA ASN A 215 7.01 13.23 -17.00
C ASN A 215 5.75 13.93 -17.52
N LEU A 216 4.68 13.18 -17.74
CA LEU A 216 3.42 13.74 -18.21
C LEU A 216 2.65 14.36 -17.03
N LYS A 217 2.42 15.68 -17.10
CA LYS A 217 1.66 16.45 -16.11
C LYS A 217 0.35 16.98 -16.68
N SER A 218 -0.56 17.34 -15.78
CA SER A 218 -1.88 17.92 -16.08
C SER A 218 -2.79 17.00 -16.90
N ILE A 219 -2.99 15.77 -16.41
CA ILE A 219 -3.80 14.75 -17.09
C ILE A 219 -5.27 14.88 -16.67
N GLU A 220 -6.16 15.20 -17.62
CA GLU A 220 -7.61 15.07 -17.43
C GLU A 220 -8.05 13.62 -17.67
N LYS A 221 -8.20 12.84 -16.59
CA LYS A 221 -8.56 11.41 -16.65
C LYS A 221 -9.94 11.08 -17.20
N SER A 222 -10.79 12.09 -17.44
CA SER A 222 -12.09 11.91 -18.10
C SER A 222 -11.94 11.51 -19.58
N ARG A 223 -10.76 11.75 -20.17
CA ARG A 223 -10.48 11.54 -21.60
C ARG A 223 -9.24 10.66 -21.79
N GLY A 224 -9.19 9.95 -22.91
CA GLY A 224 -7.99 9.21 -23.30
C GLY A 224 -6.87 10.15 -23.75
N ILE A 225 -5.68 9.61 -23.93
CA ILE A 225 -4.51 10.32 -24.46
C ILE A 225 -3.91 9.58 -25.64
N ASN A 226 -3.36 10.34 -26.57
CA ASN A 226 -2.57 9.86 -27.68
C ASN A 226 -1.18 10.51 -27.64
N ILE A 227 -0.16 9.67 -27.55
CA ILE A 227 1.25 10.09 -27.51
C ILE A 227 1.84 9.77 -28.87
N VAL A 228 2.34 10.78 -29.57
CA VAL A 228 2.87 10.67 -30.93
C VAL A 228 4.34 11.10 -30.93
N LEU A 229 5.20 10.22 -31.42
CA LEU A 229 6.63 10.43 -31.62
C LEU A 229 6.90 10.53 -33.13
N ASN A 230 7.36 11.68 -33.59
CA ASN A 230 7.81 11.90 -34.96
C ASN A 230 9.34 11.94 -34.98
N VAL A 231 9.97 10.96 -35.60
CA VAL A 231 11.42 10.87 -35.78
C VAL A 231 11.79 11.61 -37.07
N LYS A 232 12.58 12.68 -36.95
CA LYS A 232 13.02 13.51 -38.08
C LYS A 232 14.25 12.90 -38.74
N GLU A 233 15.19 12.41 -37.95
CA GLU A 233 16.42 11.76 -38.41
C GLU A 233 16.73 10.57 -37.50
N GLY A 234 17.14 9.45 -38.09
CA GLY A 234 17.47 8.21 -37.36
C GLY A 234 16.27 7.31 -37.06
N ASP A 235 16.38 6.47 -36.02
CA ASP A 235 15.33 5.56 -35.55
C ASP A 235 15.27 5.57 -34.01
N ALA A 236 14.07 5.83 -33.48
CA ALA A 236 13.82 5.94 -32.04
C ALA A 236 12.49 5.32 -31.63
N ASP A 237 12.47 4.51 -30.58
CA ASP A 237 11.29 3.82 -30.09
C ASP A 237 10.56 4.60 -28.99
N LEU A 238 9.25 4.39 -28.92
CA LEU A 238 8.38 5.01 -27.93
C LEU A 238 7.98 3.98 -26.88
N VAL A 239 8.30 4.25 -25.61
CA VAL A 239 7.88 3.43 -24.46
C VAL A 239 7.16 4.30 -23.43
N VAL A 240 6.12 3.77 -22.79
CA VAL A 240 5.29 4.51 -21.84
C VAL A 240 4.94 3.62 -20.65
N SER A 241 5.00 4.17 -19.45
CA SER A 241 4.72 3.44 -18.20
C SER A 241 4.22 4.37 -17.10
N ASN A 242 3.72 3.79 -16.00
CA ASN A 242 3.41 4.53 -14.77
C ASN A 242 4.58 4.52 -13.75
N VAL A 243 5.76 4.13 -14.22
CA VAL A 243 7.00 3.98 -13.45
C VAL A 243 8.03 4.90 -14.09
N GLN A 244 8.71 5.71 -13.26
CA GLN A 244 9.86 6.50 -13.69
C GLN A 244 10.89 5.67 -14.44
N TYR A 245 11.45 6.25 -15.49
CA TYR A 245 12.47 5.64 -16.35
C TYR A 245 12.00 4.34 -17.05
N PRO A 246 10.90 4.40 -17.83
CA PRO A 246 10.43 3.24 -18.60
C PRO A 246 11.48 2.74 -19.59
N LYS A 247 11.63 1.43 -19.68
CA LYS A 247 12.61 0.78 -20.56
C LYS A 247 11.94 -0.04 -21.65
N ASP A 248 12.74 -0.40 -22.63
CA ASP A 248 12.36 -1.34 -23.68
C ASP A 248 11.93 -2.70 -23.09
N ASP A 249 12.56 -3.15 -22.00
CA ASP A 249 12.23 -4.38 -21.29
C ASP A 249 11.36 -4.18 -20.01
N ASP A 250 10.97 -2.95 -19.66
CA ASP A 250 10.12 -2.61 -18.51
C ASP A 250 9.20 -1.41 -18.82
N HIS A 251 8.08 -1.68 -19.50
CA HIS A 251 7.07 -0.69 -19.88
C HIS A 251 5.66 -1.29 -19.90
N ILE A 252 4.62 -0.45 -19.98
CA ILE A 252 3.22 -0.88 -20.12
C ILE A 252 2.76 -0.78 -21.57
N TRP A 253 3.11 0.31 -22.25
CA TRP A 253 2.78 0.54 -23.65
C TRP A 253 4.03 0.86 -24.44
N SER A 254 4.08 0.43 -25.69
CA SER A 254 5.21 0.69 -26.57
C SER A 254 4.81 0.73 -28.03
N ASN A 255 5.66 1.35 -28.84
CA ASN A 255 5.63 1.26 -30.28
C ASN A 255 7.07 1.18 -30.82
N PHE A 256 7.45 -0.02 -31.26
CA PHE A 256 8.77 -0.37 -31.78
C PHE A 256 8.83 -0.38 -33.33
N SER A 257 7.78 0.13 -34.01
CA SER A 257 7.76 0.20 -35.47
C SER A 257 8.96 0.97 -36.00
N SER A 258 9.42 0.68 -37.22
CA SER A 258 10.44 1.47 -37.91
C SER A 258 9.85 2.69 -38.64
N GLU A 259 8.53 2.89 -38.56
CA GLU A 259 7.86 4.03 -39.14
C GLU A 259 8.31 5.35 -38.50
N PRO A 260 8.46 6.45 -39.28
CA PRO A 260 8.94 7.72 -38.76
C PRO A 260 7.93 8.38 -37.81
N SER A 261 6.64 8.09 -37.93
CA SER A 261 5.61 8.54 -36.98
C SER A 261 5.08 7.35 -36.20
N LYS A 262 5.31 7.34 -34.89
CA LYS A 262 4.92 6.28 -33.97
C LYS A 262 3.88 6.84 -33.00
N SER A 263 2.85 6.06 -32.69
CA SER A 263 1.83 6.51 -31.72
C SER A 263 1.44 5.43 -30.74
N VAL A 264 1.11 5.86 -29.52
CA VAL A 264 0.57 5.03 -28.44
C VAL A 264 -0.70 5.71 -27.94
N PHE A 265 -1.83 5.01 -28.10
CA PHE A 265 -3.13 5.45 -27.62
C PHE A 265 -3.50 4.75 -26.30
N ILE A 266 -3.91 5.54 -25.31
CA ILE A 266 -4.32 5.06 -23.99
C ILE A 266 -5.75 5.56 -23.73
N SER A 267 -6.69 4.63 -23.65
CA SER A 267 -8.10 4.93 -23.38
C SER A 267 -8.32 5.35 -21.91
N SER A 268 -9.31 6.21 -21.66
CA SER A 268 -9.74 6.60 -20.31
C SER A 268 -10.26 5.43 -19.47
N THR A 269 -10.71 4.34 -20.09
CA THR A 269 -11.19 3.13 -19.40
C THR A 269 -10.06 2.18 -19.00
N ASN A 270 -8.82 2.44 -19.42
CA ASN A 270 -7.69 1.59 -19.06
C ASN A 270 -7.41 1.67 -17.55
N PHE A 271 -7.33 0.52 -16.88
CA PHE A 271 -7.15 0.43 -15.43
C PHE A 271 -5.87 1.12 -14.92
N GLU A 272 -4.73 0.92 -15.60
CA GLU A 272 -3.44 1.50 -15.20
C GLU A 272 -3.46 3.03 -15.35
N TYR A 273 -4.12 3.54 -16.40
CA TYR A 273 -4.30 4.97 -16.63
C TYR A 273 -5.29 5.62 -15.65
N ALA A 274 -6.42 4.95 -15.37
CA ALA A 274 -7.46 5.50 -14.50
C ALA A 274 -7.03 5.54 -13.02
N THR A 275 -6.28 4.53 -12.56
CA THR A 275 -5.95 4.36 -11.13
C THR A 275 -4.65 5.03 -10.70
N LYS A 276 -3.72 5.35 -11.62
CA LYS A 276 -2.42 5.94 -11.32
C LYS A 276 -2.30 7.35 -11.86
N ASP A 277 -1.64 8.23 -11.12
CA ASP A 277 -1.52 9.65 -11.47
C ASP A 277 -0.25 9.97 -12.27
N ASP A 278 0.78 9.14 -12.15
CA ASP A 278 2.08 9.40 -12.77
C ASP A 278 2.23 8.60 -14.07
N ILE A 279 2.39 9.29 -15.19
CA ILE A 279 2.70 8.69 -16.50
C ILE A 279 4.04 9.22 -16.99
N HIS A 280 4.90 8.30 -17.39
CA HIS A 280 6.26 8.56 -17.81
C HIS A 280 6.43 8.04 -19.24
N ILE A 281 7.05 8.86 -20.07
CA ILE A 281 7.34 8.57 -21.48
C ILE A 281 8.84 8.43 -21.62
N GLY A 282 9.29 7.36 -22.26
CA GLY A 282 10.67 7.14 -22.67
C GLY A 282 10.78 7.13 -24.19
N VAL A 283 11.81 7.79 -24.70
CA VAL A 283 12.22 7.71 -26.10
C VAL A 283 13.57 7.04 -26.14
N HIS A 284 13.67 5.90 -26.83
CA HIS A 284 14.87 5.05 -26.89
C HIS A 284 15.51 5.12 -28.27
N GLY A 285 16.81 5.38 -28.38
CA GLY A 285 17.50 5.45 -29.68
C GLY A 285 17.96 4.08 -30.17
N TYR A 286 17.44 3.60 -31.31
CA TYR A 286 17.84 2.31 -31.89
C TYR A 286 18.93 2.45 -32.97
N GLY A 287 18.96 3.59 -33.69
CA GLY A 287 19.88 3.82 -34.81
C GLY A 287 21.32 4.17 -34.42
N ASP A 288 22.28 3.87 -35.30
CA ASP A 288 23.73 4.18 -35.15
C ASP A 288 24.07 5.69 -35.26
N SER A 289 23.09 6.52 -35.65
CA SER A 289 23.22 7.97 -35.78
C SER A 289 22.53 8.72 -34.62
N SER A 290 22.88 9.98 -34.40
CA SER A 290 22.08 10.86 -33.53
C SER A 290 20.64 10.94 -34.03
N ASN A 291 19.69 10.54 -33.19
CA ASN A 291 18.28 10.48 -33.55
C ASN A 291 17.58 11.77 -33.08
N SER A 292 17.03 12.55 -34.02
CA SER A 292 16.27 13.76 -33.70
C SER A 292 14.77 13.47 -33.77
N TYR A 293 14.03 13.94 -32.78
CA TYR A 293 12.60 13.63 -32.65
C TYR A 293 11.78 14.80 -32.14
N GLU A 294 10.47 14.69 -32.39
CA GLU A 294 9.43 15.57 -31.90
C GLU A 294 8.34 14.73 -31.23
N LEU A 295 8.10 14.96 -29.94
CA LEU A 295 7.13 14.23 -29.12
C LEU A 295 5.94 15.14 -28.83
N THR A 296 4.73 14.68 -29.14
CA THR A 296 3.48 15.40 -28.92
C THR A 296 2.50 14.55 -28.12
N VAL A 297 1.85 15.14 -27.12
CA VAL A 297 0.81 14.47 -26.34
C VAL A 297 -0.53 15.20 -26.54
N THR A 298 -1.59 14.47 -26.88
CA THR A 298 -2.92 15.05 -27.12
C THR A 298 -4.01 14.26 -26.41
N HIS A 299 -5.13 14.91 -26.08
CA HIS A 299 -6.33 14.20 -25.65
C HIS A 299 -7.04 13.60 -26.85
N SER A 300 -7.40 12.32 -26.76
CA SER A 300 -8.21 11.64 -27.76
C SER A 300 -9.12 10.62 -27.09
N ASP A 301 -10.39 10.58 -27.50
CA ASP A 301 -11.38 9.61 -27.00
C ASP A 301 -11.57 8.42 -27.94
N GLN A 302 -10.91 8.46 -29.10
CA GLN A 302 -10.87 7.37 -30.08
C GLN A 302 -9.42 7.02 -30.40
N PRO A 303 -9.13 5.73 -30.68
CA PRO A 303 -7.84 5.37 -31.24
C PRO A 303 -7.60 6.18 -32.51
N PRO A 304 -6.35 6.56 -32.83
CA PRO A 304 -6.04 7.21 -34.08
C PRO A 304 -6.62 6.33 -35.20
N LYS A 305 -7.42 6.93 -36.08
CA LYS A 305 -7.82 6.26 -37.32
C LYS A 305 -6.51 5.92 -38.01
N MET A 306 -6.17 4.64 -38.08
CA MET A 306 -5.11 4.20 -38.97
C MET A 306 -5.45 4.81 -40.33
N SER A 307 -4.51 5.57 -40.91
CA SER A 307 -4.55 5.75 -42.34
C SER A 307 -4.26 4.39 -42.97
N GLU A 308 -5.24 3.49 -42.95
CA GLU A 308 -5.56 2.85 -44.21
C GLU A 308 -5.62 4.01 -45.19
N HIS A 309 -4.85 3.95 -46.27
CA HIS A 309 -5.20 4.75 -47.41
C HIS A 309 -6.64 4.38 -47.74
N SER A 310 -7.59 5.13 -47.19
CA SER A 310 -8.85 5.40 -47.82
C SER A 310 -8.47 6.06 -49.13
N MET A 311 -8.14 5.22 -50.12
CA MET A 311 -8.73 5.36 -51.42
C MET A 311 -10.17 5.78 -51.12
N GLU A 312 -10.48 7.04 -51.43
CA GLU A 312 -11.86 7.46 -51.59
C GLU A 312 -12.58 6.29 -52.23
N LEU A 313 -13.59 5.74 -51.55
CA LEU A 313 -14.40 4.67 -52.10
C LEU A 313 -15.03 5.22 -53.37
N VAL A 314 -14.33 5.03 -54.50
CA VAL A 314 -14.86 5.22 -55.83
C VAL A 314 -15.87 4.09 -55.95
N ASN A 315 -17.11 4.37 -55.51
CA ASN A 315 -18.29 3.52 -55.56
C ASN A 315 -17.96 2.09 -56.01
N ASP A 316 -17.68 1.20 -55.05
CA ASP A 316 -17.29 -0.20 -55.27
C ASP A 316 -18.27 -1.02 -56.14
N HIS A 317 -19.38 -0.42 -56.57
CA HIS A 317 -20.44 -1.04 -57.36
C HIS A 317 -21.03 -0.11 -58.44
N ALA A 318 -20.32 0.95 -58.87
CA ALA A 318 -20.83 1.79 -59.95
C ALA A 318 -20.94 0.97 -61.26
N PRO A 319 -22.12 0.92 -61.91
CA PRO A 319 -22.28 0.19 -63.17
C PRO A 319 -21.33 0.76 -64.23
N GLY A 320 -20.48 -0.10 -64.81
CA GLY A 320 -19.45 0.26 -65.78
C GLY A 320 -18.00 0.30 -65.26
N TYR A 321 -17.75 -0.19 -64.04
CA TYR A 321 -16.39 -0.38 -63.49
C TYR A 321 -16.08 -1.88 -63.31
N VAL A 322 -14.84 -2.27 -63.59
CA VAL A 322 -14.30 -3.63 -63.45
C VAL A 322 -13.05 -3.57 -62.59
N GLN A 323 -12.91 -4.54 -61.67
CA GLN A 323 -11.73 -4.64 -60.81
C GLN A 323 -10.53 -5.20 -61.56
N CYS A 324 -9.37 -4.55 -61.45
CA CYS A 324 -8.14 -5.07 -62.03
C CYS A 324 -7.60 -6.25 -61.21
N ARG A 325 -7.29 -7.37 -61.89
CA ARG A 325 -6.77 -8.59 -61.26
C ARG A 325 -5.37 -8.44 -60.64
N ASN A 326 -4.58 -7.46 -61.07
CA ASN A 326 -3.19 -7.27 -60.64
C ASN A 326 -3.01 -6.21 -59.53
N CYS A 327 -3.83 -5.16 -59.50
CA CYS A 327 -3.76 -4.12 -58.45
C CYS A 327 -4.98 -4.04 -57.53
N GLY A 328 -6.06 -4.79 -57.82
CA GLY A 328 -7.29 -4.76 -57.03
C GLY A 328 -8.11 -3.48 -57.13
N SER A 329 -7.64 -2.46 -57.87
CA SER A 329 -8.37 -1.19 -58.04
C SER A 329 -9.55 -1.31 -59.00
N TRP A 330 -10.62 -0.55 -58.75
CA TRP A 330 -11.80 -0.44 -59.61
C TRP A 330 -11.57 0.56 -60.73
N ILE A 331 -11.81 0.15 -61.98
CA ILE A 331 -11.42 0.93 -63.16
C ILE A 331 -12.59 0.92 -64.15
N PRO A 332 -12.88 2.05 -64.82
CA PRO A 332 -13.92 2.06 -65.84
C PRO A 332 -13.65 1.00 -66.92
N GLU A 333 -14.67 0.25 -67.30
CA GLU A 333 -14.60 -0.88 -68.27
C GLU A 333 -13.99 -0.44 -69.60
N ARG A 334 -14.27 0.79 -70.04
CA ARG A 334 -13.69 1.40 -71.25
C ARG A 334 -12.16 1.56 -71.24
N THR A 335 -11.53 1.54 -70.07
CA THR A 335 -10.08 1.79 -69.87
C THR A 335 -9.34 0.63 -69.22
N ILE A 336 -10.05 -0.46 -68.87
CA ILE A 336 -9.47 -1.60 -68.13
C ILE A 336 -8.33 -2.27 -68.90
N THR A 337 -8.43 -2.38 -70.23
CA THR A 337 -7.39 -2.99 -71.09
C THR A 337 -6.11 -2.17 -71.15
N LEU A 338 -6.20 -0.83 -71.12
CA LEU A 338 -5.01 0.02 -71.08
C LEU A 338 -4.37 -0.01 -69.69
N HIS A 339 -5.19 0.04 -68.65
CA HIS A 339 -4.69 -0.04 -67.28
C HIS A 339 -4.10 -1.40 -66.97
N SER A 340 -4.74 -2.52 -67.32
CA SER A 340 -4.24 -3.86 -67.03
C SER A 340 -2.86 -4.08 -67.62
N ASN A 341 -2.66 -3.68 -68.88
CA ASN A 341 -1.36 -3.75 -69.54
C ASN A 341 -0.31 -2.85 -68.88
N PHE A 342 -0.66 -1.64 -68.45
CA PHE A 342 0.27 -0.75 -67.74
C PHE A 342 0.61 -1.26 -66.34
N CYS A 343 -0.40 -1.77 -65.63
CA CYS A 343 -0.29 -2.31 -64.28
C CYS A 343 0.54 -3.59 -64.26
N GLU A 344 0.28 -4.56 -65.15
CA GLU A 344 1.08 -5.79 -65.27
C GLU A 344 2.53 -5.50 -65.67
N ARG A 345 2.79 -4.40 -66.38
CA ARG A 345 4.15 -3.99 -66.76
C ARG A 345 4.92 -3.32 -65.63
N ASN A 346 4.25 -2.56 -64.77
CA ASN A 346 4.93 -1.71 -63.78
C ASN A 346 4.75 -2.19 -62.34
N ASN A 347 3.75 -3.01 -62.05
CA ASN A 347 3.40 -3.43 -60.71
C ASN A 347 3.41 -4.96 -60.58
N ILE A 348 3.77 -5.43 -59.39
CA ILE A 348 3.72 -6.82 -58.97
C ILE A 348 2.96 -6.91 -57.64
N MET A 349 2.08 -7.91 -57.53
CA MET A 349 1.38 -8.22 -56.29
C MET A 349 2.15 -9.29 -55.52
N CYS A 350 2.38 -9.06 -54.22
CA CYS A 350 2.96 -10.08 -53.34
C CYS A 350 1.97 -11.23 -53.13
N SER A 351 2.41 -12.47 -53.28
CA SER A 351 1.58 -13.67 -53.13
C SER A 351 1.20 -13.99 -51.68
N LEU A 352 1.90 -13.42 -50.70
CA LEU A 352 1.70 -13.70 -49.27
C LEU A 352 0.82 -12.65 -48.58
N CYS A 353 0.99 -11.36 -48.88
CA CYS A 353 0.19 -10.27 -48.26
C CYS A 353 -0.69 -9.48 -49.24
N ASN A 354 -0.72 -9.82 -50.53
CA ASN A 354 -1.48 -9.11 -51.58
C ASN A 354 -1.12 -7.63 -51.76
N LYS A 355 0.00 -7.16 -51.18
CA LYS A 355 0.49 -5.78 -51.37
C LYS A 355 0.96 -5.59 -52.82
N VAL A 356 0.48 -4.53 -53.46
CA VAL A 356 0.86 -4.16 -54.83
C VAL A 356 2.04 -3.22 -54.76
N MET A 357 3.14 -3.57 -55.41
CA MET A 357 4.41 -2.84 -55.39
C MET A 357 4.90 -2.61 -56.82
N LYS A 358 5.80 -1.66 -57.04
CA LYS A 358 6.37 -1.48 -58.37
C LYS A 358 7.40 -2.57 -58.67
N LYS A 359 7.50 -2.98 -59.93
CA LYS A 359 8.53 -3.91 -60.40
C LYS A 359 9.90 -3.30 -60.15
N GLY A 360 10.74 -4.02 -59.41
CA GLY A 360 12.03 -3.55 -58.90
C GLY A 360 12.06 -3.31 -57.39
N GLU A 361 10.94 -2.88 -56.79
CA GLU A 361 10.80 -2.69 -55.33
C GLU A 361 10.47 -4.00 -54.59
N GLU A 362 10.09 -5.05 -55.33
CA GLU A 362 9.81 -6.40 -54.80
C GLU A 362 10.97 -6.98 -53.96
N LYS A 363 12.20 -6.58 -54.26
CA LYS A 363 13.41 -7.04 -53.55
C LYS A 363 13.55 -6.45 -52.16
N ASN A 364 12.92 -5.29 -51.94
CA ASN A 364 12.93 -4.61 -50.65
C ASN A 364 11.78 -5.11 -49.77
N HIS A 365 10.82 -5.86 -50.30
CA HIS A 365 9.70 -6.39 -49.53
C HIS A 365 10.07 -7.69 -48.83
N TRP A 366 9.81 -7.74 -47.52
CA TRP A 366 10.20 -8.83 -46.65
C TRP A 366 9.01 -9.37 -45.84
N HIS A 367 9.07 -10.66 -45.53
CA HIS A 367 8.15 -11.36 -44.64
C HIS A 367 8.95 -12.08 -43.56
N CYS A 368 8.49 -11.98 -42.31
CA CYS A 368 9.04 -12.79 -41.25
C CYS A 368 8.71 -14.27 -41.47
N SER A 369 9.65 -15.15 -41.12
CA SER A 369 9.45 -16.60 -41.20
C SER A 369 8.75 -17.18 -39.97
N LYS A 370 8.75 -16.44 -38.84
CA LYS A 370 8.20 -16.85 -37.55
C LYS A 370 6.84 -16.21 -37.23
N CYS A 371 6.45 -15.12 -37.89
CA CYS A 371 5.17 -14.45 -37.67
C CYS A 371 4.61 -13.80 -38.95
N ASP A 372 3.38 -13.27 -38.87
CA ASP A 372 2.66 -12.69 -40.02
C ASP A 372 3.12 -11.27 -40.41
N LYS A 373 4.21 -10.76 -39.82
CA LYS A 373 4.71 -9.41 -40.11
C LYS A 373 5.36 -9.35 -41.49
N PHE A 374 5.04 -8.30 -42.23
CA PHE A 374 5.65 -7.94 -43.49
C PHE A 374 6.03 -6.46 -43.48
N GLY A 375 7.05 -6.10 -44.25
CA GLY A 375 7.62 -4.76 -44.26
C GLY A 375 8.75 -4.64 -45.26
N ASP A 376 9.57 -3.62 -45.09
CA ASP A 376 10.79 -3.48 -45.88
C ASP A 376 11.94 -4.30 -45.26
N ILE A 377 12.87 -4.77 -46.09
CA ILE A 377 13.97 -5.64 -45.67
C ILE A 377 14.93 -4.97 -44.68
N SER A 378 14.97 -3.63 -44.67
CA SER A 378 15.70 -2.85 -43.66
C SER A 378 15.10 -3.00 -42.25
N GLU A 379 13.82 -3.36 -42.13
CA GLU A 379 13.13 -3.55 -40.85
C GLU A 379 13.34 -4.96 -40.29
N GLN A 380 13.81 -5.91 -41.11
CA GLN A 380 13.99 -7.31 -40.72
C GLN A 380 14.86 -7.45 -39.47
N THR A 381 16.04 -6.83 -39.46
CA THR A 381 17.00 -6.95 -38.36
C THR A 381 16.40 -6.47 -37.03
N LYS A 382 15.68 -5.34 -37.06
CA LYS A 382 15.02 -4.79 -35.87
C LYS A 382 13.86 -5.66 -35.42
N HIS A 383 13.04 -6.15 -36.36
CA HIS A 383 11.95 -7.06 -36.05
C HIS A 383 12.45 -8.34 -35.38
N ASP A 384 13.48 -8.97 -35.95
CA ASP A 384 14.04 -10.22 -35.44
C ASP A 384 14.67 -10.00 -34.04
N ASP A 385 15.36 -8.87 -33.83
CA ASP A 385 15.92 -8.52 -32.52
C ASP A 385 14.82 -8.27 -31.47
N ILE A 386 13.73 -7.58 -31.80
CA ILE A 386 12.68 -7.23 -30.83
C ILE A 386 11.73 -8.39 -30.54
N PHE A 387 11.36 -9.19 -31.54
CA PHE A 387 10.30 -10.20 -31.42
C PHE A 387 10.78 -11.66 -31.42
N HIS A 388 12.02 -11.94 -31.84
CA HIS A 388 12.51 -13.30 -32.07
C HIS A 388 13.87 -13.64 -31.45
N LYS A 389 14.36 -12.80 -30.54
CA LYS A 389 15.62 -12.99 -29.82
C LYS A 389 15.33 -13.42 -28.39
N ASP A 390 15.94 -14.54 -28.00
CA ASP A 390 15.81 -15.13 -26.67
C ASP A 390 16.23 -14.13 -25.59
N ARG A 391 15.37 -13.98 -24.59
CA ARG A 391 15.56 -13.11 -23.43
C ARG A 391 15.08 -13.79 -22.17
N ASP A 392 15.88 -13.61 -21.12
CA ASP A 392 15.63 -14.21 -19.82
C ASP A 392 15.34 -13.13 -18.77
N CYS A 393 14.40 -13.43 -17.88
CA CYS A 393 14.10 -12.68 -16.68
C CYS A 393 14.81 -13.34 -15.49
N SER A 394 15.23 -12.58 -14.48
CA SER A 394 15.90 -13.12 -13.28
C SER A 394 15.07 -14.10 -12.48
N CYS A 395 13.75 -13.99 -12.56
CA CYS A 395 12.83 -14.94 -11.94
C CYS A 395 12.81 -16.31 -12.63
N GLY A 396 13.53 -16.49 -13.75
CA GLY A 396 13.58 -17.72 -14.54
C GLY A 396 12.59 -17.79 -15.71
N PHE A 397 11.87 -16.71 -16.02
CA PHE A 397 10.98 -16.64 -17.18
C PHE A 397 11.76 -16.34 -18.47
N THR A 398 11.50 -17.11 -19.54
CA THR A 398 12.20 -17.00 -20.83
C THR A 398 11.20 -16.67 -21.95
N THR A 399 11.52 -15.73 -22.83
CA THR A 399 10.67 -15.36 -23.99
C THR A 399 11.51 -14.88 -25.17
N GLU A 400 10.99 -15.02 -26.39
CA GLU A 400 11.65 -14.51 -27.61
C GLU A 400 11.30 -13.03 -27.90
N SER A 401 10.28 -12.49 -27.22
CA SER A 401 9.66 -11.20 -27.52
C SER A 401 9.85 -10.19 -26.38
N LEU A 402 10.42 -9.03 -26.72
CA LEU A 402 10.69 -7.95 -25.79
C LEU A 402 9.41 -7.37 -25.16
N PRO A 403 8.31 -7.11 -25.90
CA PRO A 403 7.03 -6.72 -25.30
C PRO A 403 6.48 -7.75 -24.29
N ASP A 404 6.66 -9.04 -24.55
CA ASP A 404 6.19 -10.09 -23.63
C ASP A 404 7.03 -10.14 -22.35
N LEU A 405 8.34 -9.89 -22.45
CA LEU A 405 9.21 -9.75 -21.29
C LEU A 405 8.80 -8.55 -20.44
N ALA A 406 8.54 -7.40 -21.06
CA ALA A 406 8.05 -6.21 -20.38
C ALA A 406 6.71 -6.50 -19.69
N TYR A 407 5.75 -7.11 -20.40
CA TYR A 407 4.46 -7.50 -19.82
C TYR A 407 4.63 -8.42 -18.60
N HIS A 408 5.49 -9.43 -18.69
CA HIS A 408 5.80 -10.33 -17.57
C HIS A 408 6.33 -9.54 -16.36
N ARG A 409 7.36 -8.71 -16.55
CA ARG A 409 7.98 -7.88 -15.48
C ARG A 409 6.97 -6.96 -14.81
N ARG A 410 5.98 -6.49 -15.56
CA ARG A 410 4.94 -5.58 -15.07
C ARG A 410 3.76 -6.23 -14.38
N THR A 411 3.47 -7.50 -14.66
CA THR A 411 2.23 -8.12 -14.20
C THR A 411 2.48 -9.21 -13.18
N MET A 412 3.28 -10.20 -13.55
CA MET A 412 3.35 -11.51 -12.87
C MET A 412 4.76 -11.86 -12.36
N CYS A 413 5.77 -11.05 -12.67
CA CYS A 413 7.13 -11.31 -12.21
C CYS A 413 7.22 -11.28 -10.67
N PRO A 414 7.75 -12.34 -10.03
CA PRO A 414 8.03 -12.35 -8.59
C PRO A 414 8.95 -11.22 -8.14
N ASP A 415 9.87 -10.80 -8.99
CA ASP A 415 10.87 -9.76 -8.69
C ASP A 415 10.31 -8.33 -8.81
N LYS A 416 9.07 -8.20 -9.30
CA LYS A 416 8.40 -6.90 -9.44
C LYS A 416 8.28 -6.21 -8.09
N LEU A 417 8.60 -4.92 -8.05
CA LEU A 417 8.42 -4.10 -6.85
C LEU A 417 6.98 -3.65 -6.70
N ILE A 418 6.45 -3.80 -5.49
CA ILE A 418 5.12 -3.38 -5.08
C ILE A 418 5.21 -2.58 -3.78
N LYS A 419 4.29 -1.63 -3.60
CA LYS A 419 4.13 -0.93 -2.33
C LYS A 419 3.17 -1.72 -1.46
N CYS A 420 3.67 -2.28 -0.36
CA CYS A 420 2.85 -3.10 0.55
C CYS A 420 1.70 -2.27 1.16
N ARG A 421 0.47 -2.79 1.13
CA ARG A 421 -0.70 -2.15 1.75
C ARG A 421 -0.60 -1.97 3.26
N PHE A 422 0.24 -2.76 3.94
CA PHE A 422 0.33 -2.81 5.40
C PHE A 422 1.52 -2.03 5.98
N CYS A 423 2.72 -2.20 5.43
CA CYS A 423 3.92 -1.50 5.89
C CYS A 423 4.28 -0.27 5.03
N HIS A 424 3.63 -0.09 3.88
CA HIS A 424 3.85 1.01 2.94
C HIS A 424 5.26 1.11 2.33
N ASN A 425 6.12 0.13 2.58
CA ASN A 425 7.44 0.02 1.97
C ASN A 425 7.36 -0.61 0.58
N LEU A 426 8.32 -0.27 -0.28
CA LEU A 426 8.55 -0.93 -1.56
C LEU A 426 9.28 -2.25 -1.33
N VAL A 427 8.69 -3.35 -1.78
CA VAL A 427 9.17 -4.71 -1.58
C VAL A 427 8.96 -5.51 -2.86
N ILE A 428 9.70 -6.61 -3.03
CA ILE A 428 9.42 -7.56 -4.11
C ILE A 428 8.07 -8.25 -3.90
N GLN A 429 7.38 -8.54 -5.00
CA GLN A 429 6.08 -9.21 -5.01
C GLN A 429 6.20 -10.65 -4.47
N GLY A 430 7.31 -11.31 -4.76
CA GLY A 430 7.54 -12.72 -4.46
C GLY A 430 6.56 -13.63 -5.21
N GLU A 431 6.64 -14.92 -4.93
CA GLU A 431 5.71 -15.90 -5.49
C GLU A 431 4.26 -15.65 -5.02
N LEU A 432 3.29 -16.17 -5.76
CA LEU A 432 1.90 -16.11 -5.36
C LEU A 432 1.68 -16.86 -4.04
N SER A 433 0.87 -16.29 -3.15
CA SER A 433 0.53 -16.95 -1.89
C SER A 433 -0.18 -18.28 -2.15
N THR A 434 0.11 -19.30 -1.34
CA THR A 434 -0.57 -20.60 -1.36
C THR A 434 -1.93 -20.57 -0.66
N ASN A 435 -2.23 -19.51 0.09
CA ASN A 435 -3.47 -19.39 0.84
C ASN A 435 -4.60 -18.82 -0.05
N GLN A 436 -5.71 -19.55 -0.15
CA GLN A 436 -6.83 -19.18 -1.00
C GLN A 436 -7.43 -17.80 -0.68
N ASN A 437 -7.48 -17.41 0.60
CA ASN A 437 -8.00 -16.09 0.99
C ASN A 437 -7.07 -14.96 0.54
N ASP A 438 -5.76 -15.19 0.59
CA ASP A 438 -4.77 -14.19 0.19
C ASP A 438 -4.77 -14.01 -1.33
N ILE A 439 -5.01 -15.09 -2.10
CA ILE A 439 -5.18 -15.04 -3.55
C ILE A 439 -6.43 -14.22 -3.92
N LEU A 440 -7.57 -14.45 -3.25
CA LEU A 440 -8.83 -13.73 -3.53
C LEU A 440 -8.72 -12.22 -3.26
N GLU A 441 -7.99 -11.84 -2.22
CA GLU A 441 -7.72 -10.43 -1.88
C GLU A 441 -6.60 -9.80 -2.73
N GLY A 442 -5.94 -10.61 -3.56
CA GLY A 442 -4.83 -10.21 -4.42
C GLY A 442 -3.60 -9.76 -3.62
N PHE A 443 -3.31 -10.44 -2.52
CA PHE A 443 -2.10 -10.18 -1.73
C PHE A 443 -0.89 -10.87 -2.34
N SER A 444 0.19 -10.10 -2.44
CA SER A 444 1.53 -10.62 -2.68
C SER A 444 2.05 -11.47 -1.52
N SER A 445 3.15 -12.21 -1.72
CA SER A 445 3.81 -13.00 -0.66
C SER A 445 4.16 -12.12 0.55
N HIS A 446 4.76 -10.95 0.30
CA HIS A 446 5.10 -10.04 1.39
C HIS A 446 3.85 -9.49 2.10
N GLU A 447 2.80 -9.12 1.37
CA GLU A 447 1.56 -8.62 1.99
C GLU A 447 0.85 -9.69 2.81
N ALA A 448 0.87 -10.95 2.38
CA ALA A 448 0.32 -12.06 3.13
C ALA A 448 1.05 -12.26 4.48
N TYR A 449 2.39 -12.19 4.46
CA TYR A 449 3.22 -12.26 5.66
C TYR A 449 3.04 -11.02 6.56
N CYS A 450 3.17 -9.83 5.99
CA CYS A 450 3.09 -8.56 6.72
C CYS A 450 1.68 -8.35 7.31
N GLY A 451 0.63 -8.67 6.56
CA GLY A 451 -0.76 -8.64 6.99
C GLY A 451 -1.14 -9.77 7.95
N GLY A 452 -0.35 -10.85 8.00
CA GLY A 452 -0.50 -11.95 8.96
C GLY A 452 -0.07 -11.61 10.38
N ARG A 453 0.62 -10.47 10.59
CA ARG A 453 1.03 -10.01 11.92
C ARG A 453 -0.18 -9.71 12.80
N THR A 454 -0.04 -10.03 14.09
CA THR A 454 -1.06 -9.77 15.08
C THR A 454 -0.88 -8.38 15.68
N ILE A 455 -1.95 -7.59 15.72
CA ILE A 455 -2.04 -6.29 16.39
C ILE A 455 -3.08 -6.34 17.52
N THR A 456 -2.92 -5.48 18.52
CA THR A 456 -3.91 -5.33 19.59
C THR A 456 -4.96 -4.31 19.19
N CYS A 457 -6.23 -4.70 19.19
CA CYS A 457 -7.32 -3.77 18.93
C CYS A 457 -7.41 -2.74 20.06
N LEU A 458 -7.30 -1.45 19.74
CA LEU A 458 -7.38 -0.37 20.73
C LEU A 458 -8.76 -0.23 21.38
N LYS A 459 -9.83 -0.79 20.78
CA LYS A 459 -11.19 -0.74 21.33
C LYS A 459 -11.46 -1.84 22.36
N CYS A 460 -11.00 -3.07 22.11
CA CYS A 460 -11.32 -4.22 22.96
C CYS A 460 -10.11 -4.93 23.58
N GLY A 461 -8.89 -4.51 23.26
CA GLY A 461 -7.64 -5.11 23.75
C GLY A 461 -7.32 -6.50 23.20
N LYS A 462 -8.18 -7.08 22.35
CA LYS A 462 -7.97 -8.42 21.78
C LYS A 462 -6.90 -8.39 20.70
N ALA A 463 -6.15 -9.49 20.62
CA ALA A 463 -5.23 -9.78 19.53
C ALA A 463 -6.02 -10.08 18.24
N VAL A 464 -5.72 -9.35 17.17
CA VAL A 464 -6.38 -9.44 15.85
C VAL A 464 -5.32 -9.43 14.76
N ILE A 465 -5.49 -10.27 13.75
CA ILE A 465 -4.60 -10.28 12.58
C ILE A 465 -4.80 -8.99 11.78
N LEU A 466 -3.71 -8.34 11.38
CA LEU A 466 -3.71 -7.02 10.73
C LEU A 466 -4.59 -6.99 9.46
N LYS A 467 -4.51 -8.00 8.59
CA LYS A 467 -5.37 -8.10 7.40
C LYS A 467 -6.87 -8.21 7.70
N ASN A 468 -7.23 -8.65 8.91
CA ASN A 468 -8.62 -8.81 9.35
C ASN A 468 -9.14 -7.63 10.19
N ILE A 469 -8.36 -6.57 10.37
CA ILE A 469 -8.73 -5.46 11.26
C ILE A 469 -10.01 -4.75 10.80
N ALA A 470 -10.23 -4.66 9.48
CA ALA A 470 -11.43 -4.06 8.90
C ALA A 470 -12.69 -4.87 9.23
N VAL A 471 -12.61 -6.21 9.15
CA VAL A 471 -13.71 -7.11 9.52
C VAL A 471 -13.98 -7.04 11.02
N HIS A 472 -12.93 -7.05 11.83
CA HIS A 472 -13.05 -6.90 13.28
C HIS A 472 -13.68 -5.55 13.68
N ALA A 473 -13.33 -4.45 13.00
CA ALA A 473 -13.95 -3.15 13.22
C ALA A 473 -15.46 -3.16 12.90
N LYS A 474 -15.89 -3.85 11.83
CA LYS A 474 -17.32 -4.06 11.53
C LYS A 474 -18.03 -4.84 12.62
N MET A 475 -17.37 -5.82 13.25
CA MET A 475 -17.97 -6.55 14.39
C MET A 475 -18.27 -5.61 15.57
N HIS A 476 -17.38 -4.67 15.88
CA HIS A 476 -17.65 -3.65 16.90
C HIS A 476 -18.83 -2.75 16.54
N GLU A 477 -18.99 -2.43 15.26
CA GLU A 477 -20.13 -1.65 14.80
C GLU A 477 -21.45 -2.42 14.97
N VAL A 478 -21.46 -3.72 14.65
CA VAL A 478 -22.61 -4.60 14.88
C VAL A 478 -22.92 -4.73 16.39
N GLU A 479 -21.91 -4.95 17.23
CA GLU A 479 -22.06 -4.99 18.69
C GLU A 479 -22.64 -3.69 19.25
N LYS A 480 -22.16 -2.54 18.75
CA LYS A 480 -22.66 -1.21 19.08
C LYS A 480 -24.14 -1.06 18.73
N GLN A 481 -24.57 -1.50 17.55
CA GLN A 481 -25.97 -1.42 17.13
C GLN A 481 -26.90 -2.36 17.91
N ASN A 482 -26.39 -3.53 18.32
CA ASN A 482 -27.16 -4.53 19.08
C ASN A 482 -27.26 -4.25 20.59
N GLN A 483 -26.71 -3.13 21.08
CA GLN A 483 -26.84 -2.76 22.48
C GLN A 483 -28.31 -2.52 22.87
N ARG A 484 -28.73 -3.15 23.97
CA ARG A 484 -30.05 -2.91 24.57
C ARG A 484 -30.07 -1.57 25.28
N LEU A 485 -31.23 -0.92 25.27
CA LEU A 485 -31.46 0.32 26.01
C LEU A 485 -31.19 0.10 27.51
N PRO A 486 -30.39 0.96 28.17
CA PRO A 486 -30.20 0.91 29.61
C PRO A 486 -31.54 0.98 30.36
N PRO A 487 -31.83 0.09 31.32
CA PRO A 487 -33.08 0.10 32.06
C PRO A 487 -33.07 1.21 33.12
N LEU A 488 -33.32 2.44 32.70
CA LEU A 488 -33.37 3.59 33.61
C LEU A 488 -34.61 3.54 34.51
N CYS A 489 -34.48 4.15 35.68
CA CYS A 489 -35.58 4.43 36.60
C CYS A 489 -36.72 5.16 35.88
N ARG A 490 -37.96 4.72 36.11
CA ARG A 490 -39.18 5.35 35.55
C ARG A 490 -39.38 6.80 35.99
N ASN A 491 -38.70 7.25 37.04
CA ASN A 491 -38.66 8.65 37.41
C ASN A 491 -37.81 9.42 36.39
N ALA A 492 -38.45 10.26 35.59
CA ALA A 492 -37.82 11.09 34.55
C ALA A 492 -36.85 12.13 35.10
N ASN A 493 -36.79 12.36 36.41
CA ASN A 493 -35.75 13.17 37.05
C ASN A 493 -34.55 12.35 37.56
N CYS A 494 -34.61 11.02 37.46
CA CYS A 494 -33.59 10.12 37.99
C CYS A 494 -32.68 9.59 36.87
N THR A 495 -31.40 9.39 37.18
CA THR A 495 -30.43 8.74 36.27
C THR A 495 -30.14 7.28 36.64
N ARG A 496 -30.56 6.84 37.84
CA ARG A 496 -30.24 5.50 38.36
C ARG A 496 -30.94 4.39 37.58
N ILE A 497 -30.36 3.19 37.66
CA ILE A 497 -30.93 1.96 37.09
C ILE A 497 -32.22 1.59 37.81
N SER A 498 -33.23 1.15 37.06
CA SER A 498 -34.49 0.62 37.58
C SER A 498 -34.25 -0.68 38.36
N ALA A 499 -34.88 -0.80 39.52
CA ALA A 499 -34.97 -2.06 40.24
C ALA A 499 -36.24 -2.82 39.82
N ASP A 500 -36.31 -4.11 40.15
CA ASP A 500 -37.50 -4.93 39.93
C ASP A 500 -38.55 -4.63 41.02
N ASN A 501 -39.39 -3.64 40.76
CA ASN A 501 -40.54 -3.30 41.61
C ASN A 501 -41.75 -2.90 40.77
N SER A 502 -42.92 -2.88 41.41
CA SER A 502 -44.22 -2.61 40.78
C SER A 502 -44.30 -1.28 40.02
N LEU A 503 -43.39 -0.33 40.28
CA LEU A 503 -43.33 0.98 39.62
C LEU A 503 -42.12 1.15 38.69
N ARG A 504 -41.23 0.16 38.55
CA ARG A 504 -39.95 0.25 37.80
C ARG A 504 -39.10 1.48 38.20
N LEU A 505 -39.09 1.79 39.49
CA LEU A 505 -38.25 2.84 40.07
C LEU A 505 -36.92 2.25 40.56
N CYS A 506 -35.89 3.07 40.73
CA CYS A 506 -34.70 2.63 41.48
C CYS A 506 -35.06 2.43 42.96
N THR A 507 -34.22 1.71 43.71
CA THR A 507 -34.41 1.43 45.15
C THR A 507 -34.62 2.71 45.97
N VAL A 508 -33.87 3.78 45.67
CA VAL A 508 -33.96 5.06 46.38
C VAL A 508 -35.27 5.79 46.08
N CYS A 509 -35.70 5.85 44.81
CA CYS A 509 -36.96 6.47 44.44
C CYS A 509 -38.17 5.66 44.91
N PHE A 510 -38.03 4.34 45.02
CA PHE A 510 -39.09 3.46 45.51
C PHE A 510 -39.22 3.43 47.03
N GLY A 511 -38.14 3.71 47.78
CA GLY A 511 -38.11 3.65 49.25
C GLY A 511 -39.30 4.31 49.96
N PRO A 512 -39.71 5.55 49.61
CA PRO A 512 -40.87 6.22 50.22
C PRO A 512 -42.22 5.52 49.99
N PHE A 513 -42.30 4.61 49.03
CA PHE A 513 -43.50 3.88 48.63
C PHE A 513 -43.43 2.39 49.00
N TRP A 514 -42.34 1.93 49.58
CA TRP A 514 -42.25 0.56 50.08
C TRP A 514 -43.19 0.38 51.27
N SER A 515 -43.88 -0.75 51.33
CA SER A 515 -44.66 -1.17 52.50
C SER A 515 -44.56 -2.68 52.64
N PRO A 516 -44.43 -3.22 53.85
CA PRO A 516 -44.46 -4.65 54.09
C PRO A 516 -45.87 -5.26 53.95
N THR A 517 -46.93 -4.42 53.91
CA THR A 517 -48.32 -4.88 53.77
C THR A 517 -48.63 -5.27 52.32
N ALA A 518 -49.15 -6.48 52.10
CA ALA A 518 -49.60 -6.94 50.78
C ALA A 518 -50.78 -6.08 50.27
N ASP A 519 -50.62 -5.47 49.09
CA ASP A 519 -51.67 -4.70 48.40
C ASP A 519 -51.89 -5.26 46.98
N PRO A 520 -52.73 -6.31 46.83
CA PRO A 520 -53.01 -6.94 45.54
C PRO A 520 -53.64 -5.98 44.53
N THR A 521 -54.38 -4.98 45.03
CA THR A 521 -55.11 -4.00 44.20
C THR A 521 -54.28 -2.77 43.81
N ARG A 522 -53.08 -2.61 44.39
CA ARG A 522 -52.19 -1.45 44.25
C ARG A 522 -52.81 -0.10 44.66
N LYS A 523 -54.00 -0.08 45.25
CA LYS A 523 -54.71 1.16 45.62
C LYS A 523 -53.92 1.93 46.68
N MET A 524 -53.42 1.26 47.71
CA MET A 524 -52.64 1.88 48.78
C MET A 524 -51.29 2.37 48.30
N LEU A 525 -50.69 1.69 47.32
CA LEU A 525 -49.49 2.17 46.63
C LEU A 525 -49.76 3.49 45.89
N PHE A 526 -50.81 3.55 45.08
CA PHE A 526 -51.15 4.75 44.31
C PHE A 526 -51.63 5.91 45.19
N THR A 527 -52.32 5.65 46.31
CA THR A 527 -52.66 6.68 47.28
C THR A 527 -51.41 7.34 47.87
N ARG A 528 -50.36 6.56 48.15
CA ARG A 528 -49.06 7.10 48.64
C ARG A 528 -48.33 7.91 47.56
N VAL A 529 -48.35 7.44 46.31
CA VAL A 529 -47.83 8.19 45.16
C VAL A 529 -48.56 9.52 44.99
N ALA A 530 -49.90 9.52 45.02
CA ALA A 530 -50.73 10.71 44.92
C ALA A 530 -50.44 11.72 46.04
N ARG A 531 -50.31 11.24 47.29
CA ARG A 531 -49.97 12.08 48.44
C ARG A 531 -48.61 12.75 48.28
N LYS A 532 -47.59 12.01 47.81
CA LYS A 532 -46.24 12.54 47.58
C LYS A 532 -46.23 13.64 46.52
N TYR A 533 -46.91 13.43 45.40
CA TYR A 533 -47.02 14.46 44.38
C TYR A 533 -47.82 15.68 44.84
N HIS A 534 -48.92 15.46 45.56
CA HIS A 534 -49.74 16.55 46.08
C HIS A 534 -48.92 17.45 47.01
N GLN A 535 -48.10 16.84 47.87
CA GLN A 535 -47.13 17.56 48.70
C GLN A 535 -46.07 18.31 47.86
N GLN A 536 -45.55 17.70 46.79
CA GLN A 536 -44.59 18.34 45.90
C GLN A 536 -45.17 19.58 45.19
N LEU A 537 -46.44 19.56 44.78
CA LEU A 537 -47.08 20.66 44.05
C LEU A 537 -47.60 21.79 44.95
N THR A 538 -47.95 21.48 46.21
CA THR A 538 -48.49 22.48 47.15
C THR A 538 -47.39 23.13 48.00
N VAL A 539 -46.53 22.31 48.61
CA VAL A 539 -45.49 22.78 49.55
C VAL A 539 -44.10 22.76 48.92
N GLY A 540 -43.84 21.82 48.01
CA GLY A 540 -42.53 21.62 47.41
C GLY A 540 -41.54 20.89 48.31
N CYS A 541 -40.32 20.68 47.81
CA CYS A 541 -39.28 19.92 48.49
C CYS A 541 -38.36 20.77 49.38
N LYS A 542 -38.50 22.11 49.35
CA LYS A 542 -37.70 23.09 50.11
C LYS A 542 -36.20 23.13 49.81
N ASN A 543 -35.73 22.39 48.81
CA ASN A 543 -34.33 22.41 48.37
C ASN A 543 -34.11 23.50 47.30
N SER A 544 -33.13 24.38 47.51
CA SER A 544 -32.82 25.53 46.64
C SER A 544 -32.32 25.13 45.24
N TRP A 545 -31.69 23.97 45.11
CA TRP A 545 -31.18 23.41 43.85
C TRP A 545 -32.23 22.61 43.06
N CYS A 546 -33.45 22.46 43.59
CA CYS A 546 -34.50 21.73 42.87
C CYS A 546 -34.89 22.51 41.60
N LYS A 547 -34.92 21.82 40.45
CA LYS A 547 -35.40 22.34 39.16
C LYS A 547 -36.50 21.46 38.56
N ASN A 548 -37.17 20.66 39.38
CA ASN A 548 -38.26 19.80 38.94
C ASN A 548 -39.51 20.65 38.65
N GLU A 549 -40.03 20.59 37.43
CA GLU A 549 -41.25 21.30 37.01
C GLU A 549 -42.49 20.89 37.81
N TYR A 550 -42.51 19.65 38.32
CA TYR A 550 -43.57 19.09 39.17
C TYR A 550 -43.29 19.29 40.67
N CYS A 551 -42.60 20.37 41.02
CA CYS A 551 -42.32 20.76 42.40
C CYS A 551 -42.49 22.28 42.57
N ALA A 552 -43.28 22.70 43.55
CA ALA A 552 -43.51 24.10 43.89
C ALA A 552 -42.21 24.87 44.17
N THR A 553 -41.22 24.21 44.78
CA THR A 553 -39.89 24.80 45.03
C THR A 553 -39.08 24.93 43.74
N GLY A 554 -39.25 24.01 42.79
CA GLY A 554 -38.44 23.95 41.56
C GLY A 554 -38.95 24.84 40.44
N ASN A 555 -40.26 25.06 40.36
CA ASN A 555 -40.90 25.95 39.38
C ASN A 555 -41.28 27.32 39.97
N SER A 556 -41.02 27.56 41.27
CA SER A 556 -41.38 28.77 42.02
C SER A 556 -42.88 29.14 41.96
N GLN A 557 -43.75 28.15 41.69
CA GLN A 557 -45.20 28.32 41.56
C GLN A 557 -45.92 27.30 42.45
N PRO A 558 -46.15 27.63 43.74
CA PRO A 558 -46.97 26.78 44.60
C PRO A 558 -48.42 26.77 44.10
N LYS A 559 -48.98 25.57 43.95
CA LYS A 559 -50.39 25.38 43.56
C LYS A 559 -51.25 25.26 44.80
N ASP A 560 -52.46 25.82 44.76
CA ASP A 560 -53.49 25.52 45.75
C ASP A 560 -53.92 24.05 45.66
N ALA A 561 -54.53 23.54 46.74
CA ALA A 561 -54.87 22.11 46.85
C ALA A 561 -55.80 21.62 45.72
N THR A 562 -56.73 22.46 45.28
CA THR A 562 -57.65 22.19 44.17
C THR A 562 -56.92 22.13 42.83
N THR A 563 -56.11 23.13 42.49
CA THR A 563 -55.34 23.14 41.24
C THR A 563 -54.28 22.02 41.20
N ALA A 564 -53.68 21.69 42.34
CA ALA A 564 -52.75 20.56 42.46
C ALA A 564 -53.46 19.22 42.18
N ALA A 565 -54.66 19.01 42.72
CA ALA A 565 -55.46 17.80 42.47
C ALA A 565 -55.88 17.69 41.00
N THR A 566 -56.35 18.77 40.38
CA THR A 566 -56.72 18.80 38.95
C THR A 566 -55.53 18.51 38.03
N THR A 567 -54.32 18.97 38.38
CA THR A 567 -53.09 18.65 37.62
C THR A 567 -52.69 17.17 37.79
N LEU A 568 -53.00 16.55 38.93
CA LEU A 568 -52.52 15.22 39.29
C LEU A 568 -53.33 14.06 38.72
N ILE A 569 -54.65 14.23 38.63
CA ILE A 569 -55.58 13.21 38.16
C ILE A 569 -55.16 12.62 36.80
N PRO A 570 -54.89 13.42 35.74
CA PRO A 570 -54.50 12.86 34.43
C PRO A 570 -53.13 12.15 34.48
N LEU A 571 -52.20 12.65 35.28
CA LEU A 571 -50.85 12.09 35.40
C LEU A 571 -50.87 10.73 36.11
N LEU A 572 -51.68 10.60 37.18
CA LEU A 572 -51.87 9.34 37.89
C LEU A 572 -52.63 8.31 37.04
N GLN A 573 -53.65 8.73 36.28
CA GLN A 573 -54.35 7.85 35.34
C GLN A 573 -53.40 7.31 34.26
N GLN A 574 -52.55 8.15 33.68
CA GLN A 574 -51.54 7.71 32.71
C GLN A 574 -50.53 6.73 33.31
N VAL A 575 -50.05 6.97 34.53
CA VAL A 575 -49.10 6.08 35.20
C VAL A 575 -49.73 4.73 35.56
N GLN A 576 -51.02 4.71 35.89
CA GLN A 576 -51.78 3.49 36.18
C GLN A 576 -52.05 2.66 34.92
N GLN A 577 -52.39 3.30 33.80
CA GLN A 577 -52.75 2.61 32.56
C GLN A 577 -51.53 2.20 31.71
N VAL A 578 -50.50 3.04 31.64
CA VAL A 578 -49.34 2.85 30.79
C VAL A 578 -48.11 2.58 31.65
N HIS A 579 -47.58 1.36 31.60
CA HIS A 579 -46.40 0.97 32.41
C HIS A 579 -45.11 1.73 32.07
N SER A 580 -45.03 2.38 30.91
CA SER A 580 -43.89 3.21 30.47
C SER A 580 -44.06 4.71 30.73
N ALA A 581 -45.22 5.17 31.22
CA ALA A 581 -45.44 6.61 31.41
C ALA A 581 -44.47 7.19 32.47
N PRO A 582 -43.79 8.31 32.20
CA PRO A 582 -42.79 8.87 33.10
C PRO A 582 -43.40 9.38 34.40
N MET A 583 -42.62 9.28 35.49
CA MET A 583 -42.95 9.87 36.80
C MET A 583 -41.97 11.01 37.10
N TYR A 584 -42.37 12.01 37.88
CA TYR A 584 -41.59 13.24 38.13
C TYR A 584 -41.45 13.52 39.64
N PHE A 585 -40.70 12.67 40.33
CA PHE A 585 -40.40 12.86 41.75
C PHE A 585 -39.12 13.68 41.95
N CYS A 586 -39.06 14.45 43.03
CA CYS A 586 -37.82 15.11 43.43
C CYS A 586 -36.75 14.07 43.80
N VAL A 587 -35.52 14.31 43.36
CA VAL A 587 -34.33 13.49 43.63
C VAL A 587 -33.27 14.35 44.34
N ASP A 588 -32.14 13.76 44.72
CA ASP A 588 -30.96 14.45 45.27
C ASP A 588 -30.25 15.35 44.25
N GLU A 589 -29.40 16.26 44.74
CA GLU A 589 -28.70 17.28 43.95
C GLU A 589 -27.85 16.70 42.82
N ILE A 590 -27.06 15.66 43.12
CA ILE A 590 -26.16 15.01 42.15
C ILE A 590 -26.98 14.38 41.02
N THR A 591 -28.01 13.61 41.36
CA THR A 591 -28.86 12.96 40.36
C THR A 591 -29.60 13.99 39.51
N MET A 592 -30.08 15.09 40.12
CA MET A 592 -30.76 16.17 39.41
C MET A 592 -29.81 16.87 38.42
N LYS A 593 -28.60 17.22 38.86
CA LYS A 593 -27.57 17.85 38.03
C LYS A 593 -27.23 17.00 36.81
N LYS A 594 -26.94 15.71 37.02
CA LYS A 594 -26.65 14.75 35.94
C LYS A 594 -27.80 14.62 34.96
N ARG A 595 -29.04 14.57 35.46
CA ARG A 595 -30.23 14.48 34.60
C ARG A 595 -30.45 15.74 33.76
N LEU A 596 -30.20 16.92 34.32
CA LEU A 596 -30.26 18.19 33.60
C LEU A 596 -29.21 18.24 32.49
N LEU A 597 -27.97 17.84 32.77
CA LEU A 597 -26.90 17.75 31.76
C LEU A 597 -27.25 16.75 30.65
N ALA A 598 -27.80 15.58 31.00
CA ALA A 598 -28.26 14.60 30.01
C ALA A 598 -29.41 15.13 29.15
N ASN A 599 -30.36 15.87 29.74
CA ASN A 599 -31.46 16.51 29.01
C ASN A 599 -30.95 17.64 28.10
N PHE A 600 -29.93 18.39 28.55
CA PHE A 600 -29.28 19.42 27.76
C PHE A 600 -28.56 18.80 26.55
N LEU A 601 -27.78 17.74 26.76
CA LEU A 601 -27.13 16.98 25.68
C LEU A 601 -28.16 16.45 24.67
N TYR A 602 -29.29 15.92 25.16
CA TYR A 602 -30.36 15.40 24.33
C TYR A 602 -31.10 16.47 23.53
N LYS A 603 -31.54 17.57 24.16
CA LYS A 603 -32.39 18.59 23.51
C LYS A 603 -31.58 19.66 22.74
N GLY A 604 -30.38 20.02 23.22
CA GLY A 604 -29.58 21.15 22.73
C GLY A 604 -30.21 22.52 23.00
N GLU A 605 -29.45 23.59 22.80
CA GLU A 605 -29.96 24.98 22.93
C GLU A 605 -30.75 25.43 21.68
N ASP A 606 -30.32 25.04 20.47
CA ASP A 606 -30.93 25.48 19.19
C ASP A 606 -31.08 24.33 18.17
N GLY A 607 -31.60 23.17 18.60
CA GLY A 607 -31.77 22.01 17.71
C GLY A 607 -30.48 21.29 17.32
N GLN A 608 -29.32 21.71 17.83
CA GLN A 608 -28.03 21.00 17.74
C GLN A 608 -27.87 19.87 18.77
N GLY A 609 -28.94 19.51 19.49
CA GLY A 609 -28.95 18.39 20.43
C GLY A 609 -28.95 17.05 19.71
N VAL A 610 -28.64 15.97 20.43
CA VAL A 610 -28.59 14.62 19.84
C VAL A 610 -29.97 13.94 19.67
N LYS A 611 -31.05 14.72 19.74
CA LYS A 611 -32.44 14.23 19.64
C LYS A 611 -32.71 13.66 18.25
N GLY A 612 -32.92 12.34 18.18
CA GLY A 612 -33.15 11.61 16.93
C GLY A 612 -31.97 10.71 16.52
N GLU A 613 -30.74 11.08 16.91
CA GLU A 613 -29.53 10.28 16.73
C GLU A 613 -29.38 9.23 17.83
N PHE A 614 -29.52 9.65 19.08
CA PHE A 614 -29.34 8.78 20.25
C PHE A 614 -30.54 8.85 21.19
N SER A 615 -30.74 7.81 21.99
CA SER A 615 -31.81 7.81 22.99
C SER A 615 -31.37 8.54 24.27
N ILE A 616 -32.34 9.05 25.03
CA ILE A 616 -32.06 9.73 26.30
C ILE A 616 -31.39 8.80 27.31
N GLU A 617 -31.64 7.50 27.24
CA GLU A 617 -31.03 6.50 28.12
C GLU A 617 -29.52 6.42 27.92
N PHE A 618 -29.05 6.49 26.67
CA PHE A 618 -27.62 6.53 26.37
C PHE A 618 -27.00 7.88 26.73
N CYS A 619 -27.74 8.99 26.60
CA CYS A 619 -27.25 10.31 27.04
C CYS A 619 -26.99 10.33 28.56
N VAL A 620 -27.88 9.72 29.35
CA VAL A 620 -27.67 9.56 30.79
C VAL A 620 -26.44 8.71 31.08
N LYS A 621 -26.31 7.56 30.41
CA LYS A 621 -25.16 6.67 30.59
C LYS A 621 -23.83 7.37 30.23
N ALA A 622 -23.82 8.18 29.17
CA ALA A 622 -22.64 8.94 28.75
C ALA A 622 -22.19 9.94 29.83
N ILE A 623 -23.13 10.69 30.42
CA ILE A 623 -22.86 11.64 31.49
C ILE A 623 -22.37 10.95 32.77
N GLU A 624 -22.87 9.74 33.06
CA GLU A 624 -22.42 8.94 34.19
C GLU A 624 -21.00 8.40 34.02
N VAL A 625 -20.62 7.99 32.80
CA VAL A 625 -19.27 7.47 32.50
C VAL A 625 -18.23 8.59 32.45
N GLU A 626 -18.56 9.72 31.82
CA GLU A 626 -17.61 10.82 31.57
C GLU A 626 -17.60 11.87 32.69
N ASN A 627 -18.13 11.55 33.88
CA ASN A 627 -18.11 12.41 35.06
C ASN A 627 -18.58 13.86 34.79
N GLU A 628 -19.74 14.00 34.14
CA GLU A 628 -20.41 15.30 33.89
C GLU A 628 -19.78 16.22 32.82
N ASP A 629 -18.78 15.74 32.05
CA ASP A 629 -18.23 16.46 30.89
C ASP A 629 -19.09 16.27 29.63
N LEU A 630 -19.70 17.35 29.14
CA LEU A 630 -20.60 17.32 27.98
C LEU A 630 -19.89 16.98 26.65
N VAL A 631 -18.64 17.43 26.47
CA VAL A 631 -17.91 17.24 25.22
C VAL A 631 -17.48 15.78 25.11
N LYS A 632 -16.91 15.24 26.19
CA LYS A 632 -16.53 13.82 26.25
C LYS A 632 -17.75 12.91 26.19
N ALA A 633 -18.85 13.26 26.86
CA ALA A 633 -20.10 12.51 26.76
C ALA A 633 -20.63 12.43 25.32
N ARG A 634 -20.53 13.51 24.54
CA ARG A 634 -20.90 13.49 23.12
C ARG A 634 -20.00 12.57 22.29
N GLN A 635 -18.68 12.63 22.50
CA GLN A 635 -17.73 11.73 21.83
C GLN A 635 -17.96 10.26 22.21
N TRP A 636 -18.30 10.01 23.48
CA TRP A 636 -18.64 8.69 23.98
C TRP A 636 -19.89 8.14 23.29
N LEU A 637 -20.93 8.95 23.11
CA LEU A 637 -22.15 8.56 22.37
C LEU A 637 -21.84 8.14 20.93
N ILE A 638 -21.09 8.98 20.21
CA ILE A 638 -20.68 8.70 18.82
C ILE A 638 -19.89 7.39 18.74
N SER A 639 -19.06 7.09 19.74
CA SER A 639 -18.20 5.91 19.73
C SER A 639 -18.91 4.64 20.18
N ASN A 640 -19.85 4.73 21.14
CA ASN A 640 -20.34 3.56 21.90
C ASN A 640 -21.86 3.33 21.84
N ALA A 641 -22.68 4.34 21.52
CA ALA A 641 -24.14 4.21 21.54
C ALA A 641 -24.71 3.82 20.17
N PRO A 642 -25.76 2.98 20.10
CA PRO A 642 -26.43 2.65 18.85
C PRO A 642 -27.01 3.90 18.20
N ASN A 643 -26.86 4.01 16.88
CA ASN A 643 -27.32 5.19 16.14
C ASN A 643 -28.75 4.91 15.65
N ASN A 644 -29.74 5.67 16.16
CA ASN A 644 -31.15 5.41 15.91
C ASN A 644 -31.56 5.61 14.43
N PHE A 645 -30.76 6.34 13.63
CA PHE A 645 -30.99 6.50 12.19
C PHE A 645 -31.05 5.18 11.40
N LEU A 646 -30.40 4.11 11.89
CA LEU A 646 -30.40 2.80 11.21
C LEU A 646 -31.60 1.90 11.58
N LYS A 647 -32.38 2.26 12.61
CA LYS A 647 -33.58 1.48 12.99
C LYS A 647 -34.82 1.78 12.15
N VAL A 648 -34.81 2.85 11.34
CA VAL A 648 -35.99 3.32 10.57
C VAL A 648 -36.05 2.70 9.16
N LYS A 649 -35.10 1.82 8.78
CA LYS A 649 -35.04 1.19 7.44
C LYS A 649 -35.25 -0.34 7.41
N ASN A 650 -35.83 -0.93 8.46
CA ASN A 650 -36.35 -2.30 8.40
C ASN A 650 -37.84 -2.33 8.73
#